data_AF-A0A8H8S2E9-F1
#
_entry.id   AF-A0A8H8S2E9-F1
#
_cell.length_a   1.000
_cell.length_b   1.000
_cell.length_c   1.000
_cell.angle_alpha   90.00
_cell.angle_beta   90.00
_cell.angle_gamma   90.00
#
_symmetry.space_group_name_H-M   'P 1'
#
loop_
_entity.id
_entity.type
_entity.pdbx_description
1 polymer ?
#
loop_
_entity_poly.entity_id
_entity_poly.type
_entity_poly.pdbx_seq_one_letter_code
_entity_poly.pdbx_strand_id
1 'polypeptide(L)'
;MSSSLRKRLMQDIAELQSKPYPNITLHVQDDNIREACLILNVEDGYGPMHLTVVFPHKYPLSPPRIQMNSDVKHPNIFGSYICASILNTTEGYTPAYTLKGIAIQLLSFFSSEKIEQSSGTYSVDLTRYRSRHQYIRDTCVCQKCSFGVARSSTGNSIPVPETPRIVQPSGTPGLGAEKWPTALESAALRKDRAGGEPKASPVVAQISAKALTTKAPFGIQDVQIPDEIILMFCETLETEDLMALAEAWDRVGGVMTKYDVIRTRELQCFCLKKDYAARDIKLGVGVSITKRGRLGFFESEFDLLSQEGYEIHRIRSSVQGVAFQHWLPLPISYGHWRKVQGDVSISLSTFAVQARLGSVPLVQVIYHFMNDVVVKLNQKASDTSPESVYSYREIAKSTLTHASEKAIESYFHLFHLLLCLATSQPEIITAANKTLTAFIAGRTSKAACPSLGHLLVASLISDVEMTPAVIKSIIKETITRNVVWTLDPTGSNMPELAYLEPSRISRYRLHRTFAASKTSYRLLMFLNLFRRAAVGSPRQPLPRILEAAFGRHGAPPRGSARKLADAIKRIHAVDNFPDFLLYMGVERPSEEWFTMFLRQCVIASVEKGYSQMPFYQEHALWLRLRREPEVMVRGGLIPRSVEMAGKSFFPGRGGERESGGGARGRGHYSSNH
;
A
#
# COMPACT_ATOMS: atom_id res chain seq x y z
N MET A 1 -21.79 10.99 -29.14
CA MET A 1 -20.78 11.15 -28.07
C MET A 1 -19.67 10.12 -28.28
N SER A 2 -18.40 10.53 -28.33
CA SER A 2 -17.27 9.58 -28.41
C SER A 2 -17.23 8.70 -27.16
N SER A 3 -17.07 7.38 -27.32
CA SER A 3 -16.87 6.46 -26.19
C SER A 3 -15.64 6.88 -25.36
N SER A 4 -15.68 6.67 -24.05
CA SER A 4 -14.57 7.02 -23.15
C SER A 4 -13.28 6.28 -23.46
N LEU A 5 -13.36 5.05 -23.96
CA LEU A 5 -12.22 4.29 -24.48
C LEU A 5 -11.58 4.97 -25.70
N ARG A 6 -12.39 5.51 -26.62
CA ARG A 6 -11.87 6.30 -27.74
C ARG A 6 -11.21 7.60 -27.27
N LYS A 7 -11.76 8.26 -26.25
CA LYS A 7 -11.12 9.44 -25.64
C LYS A 7 -9.76 9.08 -25.02
N ARG A 8 -9.68 7.96 -24.30
CA ARG A 8 -8.42 7.43 -23.75
C ARG A 8 -7.39 7.13 -24.84
N LEU A 9 -7.79 6.51 -25.96
CA LEU A 9 -6.90 6.30 -27.10
C LEU A 9 -6.37 7.62 -27.68
N MET A 10 -7.26 8.60 -27.90
CA MET A 10 -6.86 9.91 -28.42
C MET A 10 -5.92 10.65 -27.46
N GLN A 11 -6.12 10.51 -26.15
CA GLN A 11 -5.24 11.08 -25.14
C GLN A 11 -3.84 10.46 -25.20
N ASP A 12 -3.75 9.13 -25.30
CA ASP A 12 -2.48 8.41 -25.42
C ASP A 12 -1.73 8.75 -26.73
N ILE A 13 -2.46 8.94 -27.84
CA ILE A 13 -1.87 9.39 -29.12
C ILE A 13 -1.37 10.83 -29.00
N ALA A 14 -2.18 11.73 -28.44
CA ALA A 14 -1.83 13.13 -28.26
C ALA A 14 -0.62 13.30 -27.34
N GLU A 15 -0.49 12.48 -26.28
CA GLU A 15 0.67 12.45 -25.39
C GLU A 15 1.97 12.22 -26.17
N LEU A 16 2.01 11.21 -27.06
CA LEU A 16 3.19 10.90 -27.86
C LEU A 16 3.46 11.90 -29.01
N GLN A 17 2.42 12.48 -29.60
CA GLN A 17 2.58 13.42 -30.72
C GLN A 17 2.94 14.83 -30.26
N SER A 18 2.36 15.31 -29.16
CA SER A 18 2.63 16.66 -28.64
C SER A 18 3.97 16.76 -27.92
N LYS A 19 4.43 15.65 -27.34
CA LYS A 19 5.69 15.57 -26.58
C LYS A 19 6.42 14.27 -26.95
N PRO A 20 7.14 14.24 -28.09
CA PRO A 20 7.85 13.05 -28.53
C PRO A 20 8.92 12.66 -27.51
N TYR A 21 9.01 11.36 -27.19
CA TYR A 21 10.08 10.83 -26.35
C TYR A 21 11.33 10.59 -27.21
N PRO A 22 12.55 10.86 -26.72
CA PRO A 22 13.77 10.59 -27.46
C PRO A 22 13.77 9.17 -28.05
N ASN A 23 14.16 9.04 -29.31
CA ASN A 23 14.23 7.75 -30.02
C ASN A 23 12.89 7.01 -30.22
N ILE A 24 11.76 7.69 -30.02
CA ILE A 24 10.42 7.15 -30.29
C ILE A 24 9.65 8.12 -31.19
N THR A 25 9.08 7.63 -32.28
CA THR A 25 8.21 8.43 -33.16
C THR A 25 6.93 7.68 -33.45
N LEU A 26 5.79 8.35 -33.32
CA LEU A 26 4.47 7.80 -33.61
C LEU A 26 3.82 8.55 -34.77
N HIS A 27 3.50 7.84 -35.84
CA HIS A 27 2.73 8.37 -36.98
C HIS A 27 1.34 7.73 -37.00
N VAL A 28 0.32 8.55 -36.78
CA VAL A 28 -1.09 8.14 -36.86
C VAL A 28 -1.67 8.68 -38.16
N GLN A 29 -2.55 7.91 -38.80
CA GLN A 29 -3.26 8.35 -40.01
C GLN A 29 -4.57 9.04 -39.64
N ASP A 30 -4.92 10.10 -40.39
CA ASP A 30 -6.11 10.92 -40.12
C ASP A 30 -7.43 10.14 -40.31
N ASP A 31 -7.45 9.18 -41.23
CA ASP A 31 -8.61 8.35 -41.57
C ASP A 31 -8.80 7.17 -40.60
N ASN A 32 -7.71 6.64 -40.03
CA ASN A 32 -7.73 5.47 -39.16
C ASN A 32 -6.82 5.61 -37.93
N ILE A 33 -7.37 6.19 -36.85
CA ILE A 33 -6.70 6.29 -35.54
C ILE A 33 -6.46 4.93 -34.83
N ARG A 34 -6.96 3.82 -35.38
CA ARG A 34 -6.77 2.47 -34.80
C ARG A 34 -5.53 1.77 -35.32
N GLU A 35 -4.83 2.36 -36.27
CA GLU A 35 -3.57 1.86 -36.76
C GLU A 35 -2.55 3.01 -36.77
N ALA A 36 -1.34 2.74 -36.29
CA ALA A 36 -0.26 3.71 -36.27
C ALA A 36 1.08 3.04 -36.62
N CYS A 37 1.99 3.81 -37.22
CA CYS A 37 3.38 3.42 -37.34
C CYS A 37 4.13 3.90 -36.11
N LEU A 38 4.84 2.99 -35.45
CA LEU A 38 5.73 3.29 -34.33
C LEU A 38 7.16 3.04 -34.80
N ILE A 39 8.01 4.05 -34.69
CA ILE A 39 9.44 3.95 -35.02
C ILE A 39 10.21 4.00 -33.70
N LEU A 40 11.04 2.99 -33.46
CA LEU A 40 11.93 2.92 -32.31
C LEU A 40 13.38 2.97 -32.82
N ASN A 41 14.16 3.95 -32.36
CA ASN A 41 15.55 4.10 -32.75
C ASN A 41 16.49 3.54 -31.67
N VAL A 42 17.10 2.39 -31.92
CA VAL A 42 18.05 1.75 -30.99
C VAL A 42 19.46 2.10 -31.42
N GLU A 43 20.02 3.15 -30.82
CA GLU A 43 21.33 3.72 -31.18
C GLU A 43 22.45 2.67 -31.12
N ASP A 44 22.49 1.85 -30.06
CA ASP A 44 23.51 0.81 -29.84
C ASP A 44 23.13 -0.54 -30.47
N GLY A 45 22.75 -0.58 -31.75
CA GLY A 45 22.63 -1.85 -32.47
C GLY A 45 21.69 -1.84 -33.67
N TYR A 46 20.40 -2.04 -33.42
CA TYR A 46 19.41 -2.30 -34.47
C TYR A 46 19.08 -1.08 -35.34
N GLY A 47 19.44 0.13 -34.90
CA GLY A 47 19.09 1.36 -35.59
C GLY A 47 17.58 1.64 -35.54
N PRO A 48 17.05 2.43 -36.49
CA PRO A 48 15.63 2.71 -36.55
C PRO A 48 14.86 1.47 -37.01
N MET A 49 13.87 1.06 -36.21
CA MET A 49 12.99 -0.07 -36.49
C MET A 49 11.56 0.41 -36.66
N HIS A 50 10.88 -0.05 -37.71
CA HIS A 50 9.49 0.24 -37.98
C HIS A 50 8.58 -0.86 -37.43
N LEU A 51 7.56 -0.45 -36.68
CA LEU A 51 6.52 -1.30 -36.12
C LEU A 51 5.11 -0.81 -36.49
N THR A 52 4.17 -1.73 -36.63
CA THR A 52 2.74 -1.44 -36.79
C THR A 52 2.05 -1.65 -35.45
N VAL A 53 1.34 -0.63 -34.97
CA VAL A 53 0.50 -0.68 -33.77
C VAL A 53 -0.97 -0.73 -34.19
N VAL A 54 -1.69 -1.76 -33.78
CA VAL A 54 -3.13 -1.92 -34.01
C VAL A 54 -3.88 -1.85 -32.69
N PHE A 55 -4.75 -0.85 -32.54
CA PHE A 55 -5.52 -0.60 -31.33
C PHE A 55 -6.88 -1.33 -31.38
N PRO A 56 -7.13 -2.30 -30.48
CA PRO A 56 -8.40 -3.01 -30.45
C PRO A 56 -9.56 -2.08 -30.06
N HIS A 57 -10.80 -2.48 -30.38
CA HIS A 57 -12.00 -1.71 -30.01
C HIS A 57 -12.10 -1.42 -28.52
N LYS A 58 -11.58 -2.33 -27.70
CA LYS A 58 -11.58 -2.25 -26.25
C LYS A 58 -10.30 -1.65 -25.64
N TYR A 59 -9.36 -1.09 -26.41
CA TYR A 59 -8.19 -0.41 -25.84
C TYR A 59 -8.61 0.66 -24.80
N PRO A 60 -8.01 0.72 -23.60
CA PRO A 60 -6.84 -0.04 -23.11
C PRO A 60 -7.21 -1.30 -22.30
N LEU A 61 -8.46 -1.76 -22.29
CA LEU A 61 -8.86 -3.00 -21.61
C LEU A 61 -8.19 -4.23 -22.22
N SER A 62 -7.84 -4.15 -23.50
CA SER A 62 -7.03 -5.14 -24.21
C SER A 62 -5.77 -4.45 -24.76
N PRO A 63 -4.62 -5.13 -24.75
CA PRO A 63 -3.36 -4.57 -25.21
C PRO A 63 -3.43 -4.20 -26.69
N PRO A 64 -2.67 -3.19 -27.12
CA PRO A 64 -2.45 -2.98 -28.54
C PRO A 64 -1.67 -4.16 -29.12
N ARG A 65 -1.99 -4.57 -30.34
CA ARG A 65 -1.16 -5.53 -31.07
C ARG A 65 -0.03 -4.77 -31.75
N ILE A 66 1.21 -5.11 -31.42
CA ILE A 66 2.39 -4.48 -32.00
C ILE A 66 3.14 -5.52 -32.82
N GLN A 67 3.43 -5.20 -34.08
CA GLN A 67 4.09 -6.10 -35.03
C GLN A 67 5.38 -5.46 -35.53
N MET A 68 6.44 -6.26 -35.61
CA MET A 68 7.69 -5.84 -36.24
C MET A 68 7.54 -5.87 -37.76
N ASN A 69 7.88 -4.77 -38.44
CA ASN A 69 7.93 -4.71 -39.91
C ASN A 69 9.36 -4.73 -40.43
N SER A 70 10.31 -4.18 -39.67
CA SER A 70 11.74 -4.25 -39.99
C SER A 70 12.28 -5.68 -39.88
N ASP A 71 13.26 -6.02 -40.72
CA ASP A 71 13.93 -7.32 -40.62
C ASP A 71 14.91 -7.34 -39.45
N VAL A 72 14.40 -7.74 -38.28
CA VAL A 72 15.14 -7.76 -37.01
C VAL A 72 15.25 -9.19 -36.48
N LYS A 73 16.45 -9.76 -36.48
CA LYS A 73 16.77 -11.01 -35.76
C LYS A 73 16.97 -10.70 -34.28
N HIS A 74 16.01 -11.15 -33.49
CA HIS A 74 15.99 -11.01 -32.05
C HIS A 74 15.40 -12.29 -31.45
N PRO A 75 15.88 -12.79 -30.30
CA PRO A 75 15.41 -14.05 -29.71
C PRO A 75 13.91 -14.09 -29.44
N ASN A 76 13.28 -12.93 -29.20
CA ASN A 76 11.85 -12.79 -28.93
C ASN A 76 11.04 -12.20 -30.10
N ILE A 77 11.59 -12.22 -31.32
CA ILE A 77 10.86 -11.86 -32.54
C ILE A 77 10.65 -13.14 -33.38
N PHE A 78 9.39 -13.46 -33.66
CA PHE A 78 8.99 -14.64 -34.44
C PHE A 78 8.22 -14.20 -35.67
N GLY A 79 8.92 -14.02 -36.79
CA GLY A 79 8.37 -13.33 -37.96
C GLY A 79 8.05 -11.88 -37.59
N SER A 80 6.76 -11.48 -37.67
CA SER A 80 6.32 -10.15 -37.23
C SER A 80 5.84 -10.09 -35.77
N TYR A 81 5.75 -11.23 -35.08
CA TYR A 81 5.26 -11.29 -33.70
C TYR A 81 6.36 -10.97 -32.70
N ILE A 82 6.06 -10.08 -31.74
CA ILE A 82 6.94 -9.70 -30.64
C ILE A 82 6.44 -10.39 -29.36
N CYS A 83 7.26 -11.28 -28.81
CA CYS A 83 6.97 -11.96 -27.55
C CYS A 83 7.47 -11.11 -26.38
N ALA A 84 6.63 -10.21 -25.88
CA ALA A 84 6.90 -9.37 -24.72
C ALA A 84 5.72 -9.41 -23.74
N SER A 85 6.01 -9.63 -22.45
CA SER A 85 4.99 -9.77 -21.40
C SER A 85 4.10 -8.53 -21.27
N ILE A 86 4.65 -7.34 -21.52
CA ILE A 86 3.90 -6.08 -21.54
C ILE A 86 2.79 -6.04 -22.61
N LEU A 87 2.86 -6.86 -23.66
CA LEU A 87 1.84 -6.94 -24.70
C LEU A 87 0.85 -8.10 -24.45
N ASN A 88 0.99 -8.80 -23.33
CA ASN A 88 0.24 -10.00 -23.01
C ASN A 88 -0.55 -9.85 -21.69
N THR A 89 -1.88 -9.99 -21.77
CA THR A 89 -2.77 -9.90 -20.59
C THR A 89 -2.56 -11.00 -19.56
N THR A 90 -1.96 -12.13 -19.93
CA THR A 90 -1.72 -13.24 -18.99
C THR A 90 -0.40 -13.09 -18.22
N GLU A 91 0.51 -12.22 -18.68
CA GLU A 91 1.89 -12.16 -18.18
C GLU A 91 2.28 -10.77 -17.67
N GLY A 92 1.81 -9.66 -18.25
CA GLY A 92 2.29 -8.35 -17.80
C GLY A 92 1.50 -7.12 -18.21
N TYR A 93 0.58 -7.22 -19.17
CA TYR A 93 -0.23 -6.08 -19.58
C TYR A 93 -1.27 -5.70 -18.52
N THR A 94 -1.35 -4.40 -18.22
CA THR A 94 -2.43 -3.81 -17.42
C THR A 94 -3.01 -2.59 -18.15
N PRO A 95 -4.33 -2.35 -18.08
CA PRO A 95 -4.96 -1.15 -18.64
C PRO A 95 -4.44 0.18 -18.04
N ALA A 96 -3.63 0.09 -16.98
CA ALA A 96 -2.92 1.21 -16.38
C ALA A 96 -1.81 1.78 -17.27
N TYR A 97 -1.24 0.99 -18.18
CA TYR A 97 -0.18 1.45 -19.07
C TYR A 97 -0.71 2.47 -20.08
N THR A 98 0.10 3.49 -20.35
CA THR A 98 -0.11 4.44 -21.47
C THR A 98 0.64 3.95 -22.69
N LEU A 99 0.24 4.40 -23.88
CA LEU A 99 0.98 4.11 -25.11
C LEU A 99 2.43 4.59 -25.03
N LYS A 100 2.69 5.76 -24.43
CA LYS A 100 4.05 6.27 -24.15
C LYS A 100 4.83 5.28 -23.28
N GLY A 101 4.23 4.80 -22.19
CA GLY A 101 4.84 3.79 -21.32
C GLY A 101 5.13 2.47 -22.03
N ILE A 102 4.22 1.99 -22.89
CA ILE A 102 4.43 0.77 -23.69
C ILE A 102 5.60 0.96 -24.67
N ALA A 103 5.65 2.09 -25.36
CA ALA A 103 6.72 2.38 -26.33
C ALA A 103 8.09 2.51 -25.64
N ILE A 104 8.18 3.18 -24.48
CA ILE A 104 9.42 3.30 -23.69
C ILE A 104 9.89 1.91 -23.22
N GLN A 105 8.98 1.07 -22.72
CA GLN A 105 9.34 -0.29 -22.30
C GLN A 105 9.80 -1.15 -23.48
N LEU A 106 9.21 -1.02 -24.67
CA LEU A 106 9.70 -1.70 -25.87
C LEU A 106 11.06 -1.18 -26.32
N LEU A 107 11.28 0.13 -26.30
CA LEU A 107 12.60 0.70 -26.61
C LEU A 107 13.66 0.16 -25.66
N SER A 108 13.37 0.15 -24.35
CA SER A 108 14.24 -0.42 -23.32
C SER A 108 14.49 -1.91 -23.52
N PHE A 109 13.45 -2.67 -23.84
CA PHE A 109 13.55 -4.10 -24.17
C PHE A 109 14.57 -4.34 -25.29
N PHE A 110 14.47 -3.62 -26.41
CA PHE A 110 15.41 -3.76 -27.52
C PHE A 110 16.80 -3.16 -27.25
N SER A 111 16.91 -2.21 -26.31
CA SER A 111 18.17 -1.55 -25.92
C SER A 111 18.93 -2.28 -24.80
N SER A 112 18.29 -3.21 -24.08
CA SER A 112 18.92 -3.98 -23.00
C SER A 112 20.08 -4.88 -23.47
N GLU A 113 21.10 -5.09 -22.64
CA GLU A 113 22.21 -5.98 -23.00
C GLU A 113 21.82 -7.46 -22.94
N LYS A 114 20.88 -7.81 -22.06
CA LYS A 114 20.43 -9.17 -21.80
C LYS A 114 18.94 -9.20 -21.59
N ILE A 115 18.31 -10.27 -22.09
CA ILE A 115 16.87 -10.53 -21.91
C ILE A 115 16.66 -11.91 -21.29
N GLU A 116 15.82 -11.97 -20.27
CA GLU A 116 15.35 -13.23 -19.70
C GLU A 116 14.32 -13.87 -20.64
N GLN A 117 14.50 -15.15 -20.94
CA GLN A 117 13.55 -15.90 -21.77
C GLN A 117 12.36 -16.38 -20.93
N SER A 118 11.23 -16.68 -21.57
CA SER A 118 9.96 -17.05 -20.93
C SER A 118 10.01 -18.31 -20.03
N SER A 119 11.12 -19.05 -20.04
CA SER A 119 11.39 -20.16 -19.11
C SER A 119 12.15 -19.77 -17.84
N GLY A 120 12.54 -18.50 -17.70
CA GLY A 120 13.23 -17.93 -16.52
C GLY A 120 14.57 -18.58 -16.15
N THR A 121 15.08 -19.48 -16.99
CA THR A 121 16.17 -20.41 -16.65
C THR A 121 17.53 -19.95 -17.18
N TYR A 122 17.54 -19.01 -18.13
CA TYR A 122 18.75 -18.39 -18.65
C TYR A 122 18.43 -17.04 -19.29
N SER A 123 19.41 -16.13 -19.27
CA SER A 123 19.37 -14.85 -19.98
C SER A 123 20.16 -14.95 -21.29
N VAL A 124 19.67 -14.28 -22.33
CA VAL A 124 20.32 -14.23 -23.64
C VAL A 124 21.02 -12.89 -23.80
N ASP A 125 22.30 -12.92 -24.14
CA ASP A 125 23.10 -11.74 -24.47
C ASP A 125 22.76 -11.23 -25.88
N LEU A 126 22.20 -10.01 -25.94
CA LEU A 126 21.76 -9.37 -27.18
C LEU A 126 22.90 -8.80 -28.02
N THR A 127 24.09 -8.63 -27.45
CA THR A 127 25.27 -8.10 -28.16
C THR A 127 25.62 -8.95 -29.38
N ARG A 128 25.43 -10.28 -29.25
CA ARG A 128 25.62 -11.25 -30.34
C ARG A 128 24.60 -11.12 -31.47
N TYR A 129 23.40 -10.63 -31.17
CA TYR A 129 22.36 -10.43 -32.17
C TYR A 129 22.55 -9.09 -32.89
N ARG A 130 22.98 -8.05 -32.17
CA ARG A 130 23.26 -6.71 -32.72
C ARG A 130 24.45 -6.69 -33.67
N SER A 131 25.54 -7.37 -33.30
CA SER A 131 26.72 -7.51 -34.17
C SER A 131 26.40 -8.19 -35.51
N ARG A 132 25.42 -9.10 -35.54
CA ARG A 132 24.91 -9.72 -36.79
C ARG A 132 24.06 -8.77 -37.64
N HIS A 133 23.50 -7.70 -37.07
CA HIS A 133 22.66 -6.71 -37.77
C HIS A 133 23.43 -5.61 -38.45
N GLN A 134 24.68 -5.34 -38.06
CA GLN A 134 25.52 -4.37 -38.77
C GLN A 134 25.64 -4.63 -40.28
N TYR A 135 25.30 -5.85 -40.74
CA TYR A 135 25.37 -6.28 -42.13
C TYR A 135 24.02 -6.36 -42.88
N ILE A 136 22.88 -6.10 -42.22
CA ILE A 136 21.55 -6.21 -42.84
C ILE A 136 20.97 -4.82 -43.01
N ARG A 137 20.87 -4.34 -44.27
CA ARG A 137 20.04 -3.17 -44.59
C ARG A 137 18.58 -3.56 -44.41
N ASP A 138 17.88 -2.88 -43.51
CA ASP A 138 16.43 -3.01 -43.39
C ASP A 138 15.77 -2.65 -44.73
N THR A 139 15.02 -3.58 -45.30
CA THR A 139 14.28 -3.40 -46.55
C THR A 139 12.86 -2.89 -46.33
N CYS A 140 12.47 -2.60 -45.09
CA CYS A 140 11.16 -2.08 -44.78
C CYS A 140 10.96 -0.70 -45.42
N VAL A 141 9.95 -0.58 -46.28
CA VAL A 141 9.51 0.69 -46.87
C VAL A 141 8.06 0.91 -46.50
N CYS A 142 7.78 1.99 -45.78
CA CYS A 142 6.44 2.34 -45.35
C CYS A 142 6.02 3.67 -45.98
N GLN A 143 5.01 3.62 -46.85
CA GLN A 143 4.45 4.82 -47.49
C GLN A 143 3.69 5.71 -46.51
N LYS A 144 3.17 5.14 -45.40
CA LYS A 144 2.36 5.85 -44.40
C LYS A 144 3.16 6.85 -43.56
N CYS A 145 4.42 6.52 -43.24
CA CYS A 145 5.32 7.36 -42.43
C CYS A 145 6.62 7.72 -43.16
N SER A 146 6.73 7.34 -44.44
CA SER A 146 7.93 7.51 -45.27
C SER A 146 9.20 6.81 -44.76
N PHE A 147 9.06 5.84 -43.85
CA PHE A 147 10.18 5.01 -43.39
C PHE A 147 10.80 4.24 -44.56
N GLY A 148 12.13 4.26 -44.68
CA GLY A 148 12.87 3.55 -45.73
C GLY A 148 12.72 4.11 -47.15
N VAL A 149 11.94 5.19 -47.36
CA VAL A 149 11.79 5.82 -48.68
C VAL A 149 13.02 6.70 -48.97
N ALA A 150 13.87 6.27 -49.89
CA ALA A 150 14.95 7.11 -50.41
C ALA A 150 14.33 8.35 -51.07
N ARG A 151 14.60 9.55 -50.54
CA ARG A 151 14.18 10.80 -51.20
C ARG A 151 14.84 10.84 -52.58
N SER A 152 14.03 10.69 -53.63
CA SER A 152 14.48 10.89 -54.99
C SER A 152 14.99 12.31 -55.11
N SER A 153 16.28 12.46 -55.36
CA SER A 153 16.92 13.70 -55.78
C SER A 153 16.39 14.12 -57.14
N THR A 154 15.20 14.72 -57.17
CA THR A 154 14.77 15.58 -58.26
C THR A 154 15.04 17.01 -57.81
N GLY A 155 16.08 17.60 -58.39
CA GLY A 155 16.47 18.98 -58.11
C GLY A 155 15.31 19.93 -58.34
N ASN A 156 14.96 20.67 -57.29
CA ASN A 156 14.70 22.09 -57.37
C ASN A 156 14.90 22.68 -55.97
N SER A 157 15.85 23.60 -55.92
CA SER A 157 16.32 24.37 -54.77
C SER A 157 15.27 25.32 -54.21
N ILE A 158 15.03 25.26 -52.89
CA ILE A 158 14.46 26.33 -52.05
C ILE A 158 15.18 26.26 -50.68
N PRO A 159 15.51 27.40 -50.01
CA PRO A 159 16.66 27.50 -49.11
C PRO A 159 16.41 27.00 -47.68
N VAL A 160 17.51 26.58 -47.06
CA VAL A 160 17.67 26.14 -45.66
C VAL A 160 17.68 27.38 -44.73
N PRO A 161 16.93 27.41 -43.62
CA PRO A 161 17.17 28.36 -42.54
C PRO A 161 18.43 27.95 -41.77
N GLU A 162 19.36 28.89 -41.62
CA GLU A 162 20.61 28.72 -40.89
C GLU A 162 20.38 28.27 -39.44
N THR A 163 21.12 27.24 -39.02
CA THR A 163 21.29 26.86 -37.61
C THR A 163 22.57 27.51 -37.06
N PRO A 164 22.58 28.03 -35.81
CA PRO A 164 23.74 28.73 -35.27
C PRO A 164 24.89 27.76 -34.95
N ARG A 165 26.11 28.18 -35.28
CA ARG A 165 27.37 27.47 -34.97
C ARG A 165 27.65 27.48 -33.47
N ILE A 166 27.81 26.29 -32.89
CA ILE A 166 28.42 26.11 -31.56
C ILE A 166 29.93 25.95 -31.76
N VAL A 167 30.70 26.82 -31.11
CA VAL A 167 32.16 26.77 -31.02
C VAL A 167 32.55 25.75 -29.93
N GLN A 168 33.36 24.76 -30.30
CA GLN A 168 34.09 23.93 -29.32
C GLN A 168 35.37 24.65 -28.88
N PRO A 169 35.77 24.49 -27.60
CA PRO A 169 37.18 24.51 -27.23
C PRO A 169 37.65 23.10 -26.80
N SER A 170 38.75 22.69 -27.43
CA SER A 170 39.57 21.52 -27.17
C SER A 170 40.33 21.61 -25.84
N GLY A 171 40.50 20.48 -25.13
CA GLY A 171 41.55 20.30 -24.13
C GLY A 171 41.26 19.27 -23.03
N THR A 172 41.58 18.00 -23.28
CA THR A 172 41.76 16.91 -22.28
C THR A 172 43.08 17.11 -21.49
N PRO A 173 43.26 16.58 -20.24
CA PRO A 173 43.36 15.13 -19.95
C PRO A 173 42.63 14.71 -18.64
N GLY A 174 41.94 13.57 -18.55
CA GLY A 174 42.48 12.22 -18.40
C GLY A 174 42.17 11.68 -16.98
N LEU A 175 41.87 10.37 -16.85
CA LEU A 175 41.49 9.60 -15.63
C LEU A 175 40.00 9.74 -15.26
N GLY A 176 39.20 8.72 -14.98
CA GLY A 176 39.33 7.28 -14.79
C GLY A 176 38.00 6.82 -14.20
N ALA A 177 37.53 5.62 -14.53
CA ALA A 177 36.31 5.06 -13.97
C ALA A 177 36.38 5.01 -12.43
N GLU A 178 35.33 5.45 -11.72
CA GLU A 178 34.74 4.80 -10.53
C GLU A 178 33.67 5.66 -9.81
N LYS A 179 32.52 5.02 -9.54
CA LYS A 179 31.54 5.23 -8.45
C LYS A 179 30.75 6.56 -8.35
N TRP A 180 29.45 6.45 -8.62
CA TRP A 180 28.39 7.36 -8.16
C TRP A 180 28.28 7.38 -6.62
N PRO A 181 28.22 8.55 -5.95
CA PRO A 181 27.91 8.61 -4.52
C PRO A 181 26.40 8.65 -4.24
N THR A 182 25.96 7.86 -3.26
CA THR A 182 24.60 7.81 -2.72
C THR A 182 24.35 8.99 -1.77
N ALA A 183 23.15 9.58 -1.82
CA ALA A 183 22.74 10.69 -0.98
C ALA A 183 22.58 10.29 0.50
N LEU A 184 23.62 10.53 1.30
CA LEU A 184 23.57 10.64 2.74
C LEU A 184 24.75 11.50 3.20
N GLU A 185 24.47 12.41 4.14
CA GLU A 185 25.38 13.31 4.86
C GLU A 185 25.38 14.77 4.42
N SER A 186 24.49 15.55 5.04
CA SER A 186 24.72 16.97 5.32
C SER A 186 23.94 17.35 6.58
N ALA A 187 24.47 16.96 7.73
CA ALA A 187 24.03 17.46 9.04
C ALA A 187 25.24 17.56 9.98
N ALA A 188 25.98 18.66 9.91
CA ALA A 188 26.74 19.19 11.04
C ALA A 188 27.21 20.63 10.76
N LEU A 189 27.15 21.46 11.81
CA LEU A 189 27.75 22.80 11.96
C LEU A 189 26.93 23.92 11.28
N ARG A 190 26.39 24.93 11.97
CA ARG A 190 26.97 25.71 13.06
C ARG A 190 25.91 26.28 14.02
N LYS A 191 26.30 26.33 15.29
CA LYS A 191 25.70 27.04 16.42
C LYS A 191 26.37 28.42 16.57
N ASP A 192 25.72 29.27 17.36
CA ASP A 192 26.17 30.53 17.99
C ASP A 192 26.07 31.82 17.17
N ARG A 193 25.09 32.69 17.48
CA ARG A 193 25.17 33.65 18.59
C ARG A 193 23.82 34.34 18.85
N ALA A 194 23.60 34.60 20.13
CA ALA A 194 22.42 35.24 20.71
C ALA A 194 22.58 36.77 20.81
N GLY A 195 21.44 37.46 20.96
CA GLY A 195 21.33 38.63 21.83
C GLY A 195 20.73 39.89 21.19
N GLY A 196 19.52 40.28 21.61
CA GLY A 196 19.03 41.66 21.51
C GLY A 196 17.52 41.82 21.24
N GLU A 197 16.70 41.73 22.28
CA GLU A 197 15.36 42.35 22.33
C GLU A 197 15.51 43.87 22.65
N PRO A 198 14.59 44.78 22.20
CA PRO A 198 13.32 44.97 22.93
C PRO A 198 12.07 45.45 22.13
N LYS A 199 10.90 45.00 22.65
CA LYS A 199 9.63 45.71 22.92
C LYS A 199 8.85 46.49 21.83
N ALA A 200 7.73 45.85 21.44
CA ALA A 200 6.31 46.26 21.50
C ALA A 200 5.76 47.63 21.00
N SER A 201 4.73 47.47 20.14
CA SER A 201 3.46 48.21 20.01
C SER A 201 3.28 49.30 18.93
N PRO A 202 2.03 49.49 18.45
CA PRO A 202 1.74 49.56 17.02
C PRO A 202 1.37 50.97 16.55
N VAL A 203 1.73 51.31 15.32
CA VAL A 203 1.18 52.49 14.63
C VAL A 203 0.60 52.04 13.30
N VAL A 204 -0.72 52.15 13.21
CA VAL A 204 -1.50 52.09 11.97
C VAL A 204 -1.15 53.34 11.18
N ALA A 205 -0.46 53.18 10.04
CA ALA A 205 -0.27 54.27 9.08
C ALA A 205 -0.43 53.74 7.66
N GLN A 206 -1.44 54.31 7.01
CA GLN A 206 -1.88 54.20 5.62
C GLN A 206 -0.75 53.93 4.62
N ILE A 207 -0.92 52.86 3.84
CA ILE A 207 -0.05 52.54 2.70
C ILE A 207 -0.39 53.50 1.55
N SER A 208 0.40 54.55 1.41
CA SER A 208 0.61 55.21 0.12
C SER A 208 1.49 54.30 -0.73
N ALA A 209 1.06 54.00 -1.96
CA ALA A 209 1.75 53.14 -2.91
C ALA A 209 3.09 53.74 -3.32
N LYS A 210 4.14 53.51 -2.52
CA LYS A 210 5.53 53.65 -2.97
C LYS A 210 5.88 52.40 -3.75
N ALA A 211 6.05 52.57 -5.07
CA ALA A 211 6.61 51.55 -5.93
C ALA A 211 7.89 50.99 -5.30
N LEU A 212 7.85 49.72 -4.88
CA LEU A 212 9.04 49.02 -4.43
C LEU A 212 9.98 48.94 -5.64
N THR A 213 11.07 49.70 -5.60
CA THR A 213 12.24 49.44 -6.43
C THR A 213 12.87 48.15 -5.91
N THR A 214 12.33 47.00 -6.32
CA THR A 214 12.96 45.70 -6.07
C THR A 214 14.28 45.69 -6.85
N LYS A 215 15.40 45.57 -6.13
CA LYS A 215 16.68 45.21 -6.75
C LYS A 215 16.42 43.94 -7.57
N ALA A 216 16.83 43.94 -8.84
CA ALA A 216 16.70 42.78 -9.69
C ALA A 216 17.33 41.56 -8.98
N PRO A 217 16.65 40.41 -8.94
CA PRO A 217 17.17 39.21 -8.28
C PRO A 217 18.52 38.83 -8.89
N PHE A 218 19.51 38.52 -8.05
CA PHE A 218 20.87 38.19 -8.50
C PHE A 218 20.97 36.75 -9.05
N GLY A 219 20.00 35.89 -8.73
CA GLY A 219 19.83 34.56 -9.31
C GLY A 219 18.39 34.07 -9.21
N ILE A 220 18.08 32.94 -9.85
CA ILE A 220 16.73 32.36 -9.88
C ILE A 220 16.17 32.08 -8.46
N GLN A 221 17.06 31.79 -7.50
CA GLN A 221 16.70 31.56 -6.10
C GLN A 221 16.10 32.79 -5.41
N ASP A 222 16.48 34.01 -5.84
CA ASP A 222 16.01 35.27 -5.25
C ASP A 222 14.67 35.75 -5.85
N VAL A 223 14.15 35.05 -6.87
CA VAL A 223 12.93 35.46 -7.59
C VAL A 223 11.69 35.27 -6.71
N GLN A 224 11.01 36.40 -6.44
CA GLN A 224 9.76 36.41 -5.66
C GLN A 224 8.52 36.42 -6.57
N ILE A 225 8.21 35.28 -7.21
CA ILE A 225 6.91 35.08 -7.88
C ILE A 225 5.87 34.47 -6.94
N PRO A 226 4.57 34.74 -7.03
CA PRO A 226 3.57 34.07 -6.18
C PRO A 226 3.55 32.55 -6.38
N ASP A 227 3.14 31.79 -5.34
CA ASP A 227 3.09 30.33 -5.40
C ASP A 227 2.14 29.85 -6.51
N GLU A 228 1.10 30.62 -6.82
CA GLU A 228 0.13 30.37 -7.89
C GLU A 228 0.78 30.28 -9.27
N ILE A 229 1.79 31.12 -9.53
CA ILE A 229 2.52 31.11 -10.80
C ILE A 229 3.43 29.87 -10.88
N ILE A 230 4.06 29.50 -9.77
CA ILE A 230 4.85 28.26 -9.69
C ILE A 230 3.95 27.04 -9.91
N LEU A 231 2.73 27.06 -9.38
CA LEU A 231 1.75 26.00 -9.61
C LEU A 231 1.35 25.88 -11.09
N MET A 232 1.25 26.98 -11.84
CA MET A 232 1.00 26.93 -13.28
C MET A 232 2.15 26.24 -14.05
N PHE A 233 3.41 26.45 -13.65
CA PHE A 233 4.54 25.68 -14.18
C PHE A 233 4.43 24.20 -13.77
N CYS A 234 4.08 23.95 -12.52
CA CYS A 234 3.84 22.61 -11.99
C CYS A 234 2.66 21.88 -12.65
N GLU A 235 1.77 22.55 -13.38
CA GLU A 235 0.67 21.91 -14.12
C GLU A 235 1.08 21.57 -15.56
N THR A 236 2.08 22.27 -16.12
CA THR A 236 2.44 22.20 -17.54
C THR A 236 3.65 21.31 -17.82
N LEU A 237 4.63 21.28 -16.90
CA LEU A 237 5.87 20.51 -17.03
C LEU A 237 5.65 19.00 -16.88
N GLU A 238 6.46 18.15 -17.53
CA GLU A 238 6.44 16.73 -17.20
C GLU A 238 7.06 16.48 -15.81
N THR A 239 6.83 15.31 -15.23
CA THR A 239 7.35 15.01 -13.88
C THR A 239 8.88 15.08 -13.84
N GLU A 240 9.57 14.65 -14.90
CA GLU A 240 11.03 14.73 -15.02
C GLU A 240 11.52 16.19 -15.03
N ASP A 241 11.00 17.01 -15.95
CA ASP A 241 11.33 18.45 -16.02
C ASP A 241 11.01 19.17 -14.71
N LEU A 242 9.91 18.80 -14.07
CA LEU A 242 9.48 19.39 -12.82
C LEU A 242 10.43 19.01 -11.66
N MET A 243 10.96 17.77 -11.65
CA MET A 243 11.99 17.36 -10.69
C MET A 243 13.30 18.10 -10.94
N ALA A 244 13.74 18.22 -12.20
CA ALA A 244 14.92 19.00 -12.56
C ALA A 244 14.77 20.47 -12.18
N LEU A 245 13.58 21.06 -12.40
CA LEU A 245 13.28 22.44 -11.99
C LEU A 245 13.28 22.58 -10.47
N ALA A 246 12.74 21.60 -9.73
CA ALA A 246 12.75 21.60 -8.27
C ALA A 246 14.17 21.47 -7.68
N GLU A 247 15.06 20.74 -8.38
CA GLU A 247 16.48 20.65 -8.04
C GLU A 247 17.22 21.96 -8.34
N ALA A 248 16.89 22.63 -9.44
CA ALA A 248 17.50 23.90 -9.83
C ALA A 248 16.97 25.10 -9.01
N TRP A 249 15.75 25.01 -8.46
CA TRP A 249 15.08 26.09 -7.73
C TRP A 249 14.34 25.57 -6.49
N ASP A 250 14.93 25.77 -5.31
CA ASP A 250 14.47 25.21 -4.02
C ASP A 250 13.02 25.56 -3.72
N ARG A 251 12.59 26.75 -4.12
CA ARG A 251 11.22 27.22 -3.91
C ARG A 251 10.20 26.38 -4.65
N VAL A 252 10.52 25.88 -5.84
CA VAL A 252 9.65 24.98 -6.61
C VAL A 252 9.46 23.68 -5.82
N GLY A 253 10.52 23.09 -5.29
CA GLY A 253 10.43 21.93 -4.40
C GLY A 253 9.55 22.18 -3.16
N GLY A 254 9.68 23.36 -2.56
CA GLY A 254 8.83 23.83 -1.45
C GLY A 254 7.35 23.91 -1.83
N VAL A 255 7.01 24.52 -2.97
CA VAL A 255 5.64 24.63 -3.49
C VAL A 255 5.08 23.25 -3.84
N MET A 256 5.84 22.42 -4.54
CA MET A 256 5.44 21.06 -4.89
C MET A 256 5.06 20.23 -3.66
N THR A 257 5.86 20.33 -2.60
CA THR A 257 5.59 19.67 -1.31
C THR A 257 4.41 20.31 -0.59
N LYS A 258 4.30 21.64 -0.63
CA LYS A 258 3.23 22.40 0.04
C LYS A 258 1.84 22.09 -0.55
N TYR A 259 1.75 21.85 -1.86
CA TYR A 259 0.51 21.59 -2.58
C TYR A 259 0.37 20.15 -3.08
N ASP A 260 1.24 19.24 -2.64
CA ASP A 260 1.23 17.81 -3.00
C ASP A 260 1.14 17.56 -4.53
N VAL A 261 1.85 18.37 -5.33
CA VAL A 261 1.74 18.40 -6.81
C VAL A 261 1.94 17.03 -7.47
N ILE A 262 2.92 16.25 -7.01
CA ILE A 262 3.16 14.91 -7.56
C ILE A 262 1.96 14.01 -7.30
N ARG A 263 1.41 14.07 -6.09
CA ARG A 263 0.25 13.26 -5.71
C ARG A 263 -0.99 13.67 -6.49
N THR A 264 -1.26 14.97 -6.66
CA THR A 264 -2.46 15.41 -7.40
C THR A 264 -2.48 14.88 -8.84
N ARG A 265 -1.32 14.76 -9.48
CA ARG A 265 -1.16 14.12 -10.81
C ARG A 265 -1.48 12.62 -10.81
N GLU A 266 -1.31 11.94 -9.68
CA GLU A 266 -1.60 10.52 -9.51
C GLU A 266 -3.08 10.24 -9.19
N LEU A 267 -3.85 11.25 -8.78
CA LEU A 267 -5.26 11.14 -8.40
C LEU A 267 -6.19 11.02 -9.62
N GLN A 268 -6.01 9.97 -10.39
CA GLN A 268 -6.79 9.69 -11.60
C GLN A 268 -7.17 8.23 -11.70
N CYS A 269 -8.22 7.94 -12.47
CA CYS A 269 -8.58 6.57 -12.81
C CYS A 269 -7.41 5.89 -13.53
N PHE A 270 -6.86 4.80 -12.97
CA PHE A 270 -5.67 4.15 -13.54
C PHE A 270 -5.89 3.73 -15.00
N CYS A 271 -7.12 3.31 -15.35
CA CYS A 271 -7.47 2.82 -16.69
C CYS A 271 -7.96 3.91 -17.65
N LEU A 272 -8.68 4.93 -17.19
CA LEU A 272 -9.23 5.96 -18.10
C LEU A 272 -8.41 7.25 -18.10
N LYS A 273 -7.43 7.38 -17.19
CA LYS A 273 -6.60 8.59 -16.99
C LYS A 273 -7.43 9.86 -16.81
N LYS A 274 -8.63 9.68 -16.26
CA LYS A 274 -9.54 10.77 -15.89
C LYS A 274 -9.20 11.24 -14.48
N ASP A 275 -8.82 12.50 -14.39
CA ASP A 275 -8.46 13.19 -13.16
C ASP A 275 -9.64 13.34 -12.18
N TYR A 276 -9.37 13.35 -10.87
CA TYR A 276 -10.37 13.48 -9.80
C TYR A 276 -11.16 14.79 -9.80
N ALA A 277 -10.59 15.87 -10.33
CA ALA A 277 -11.22 17.18 -10.41
C ALA A 277 -12.25 17.28 -11.55
N ALA A 278 -12.22 16.37 -12.53
CA ALA A 278 -13.14 16.37 -13.65
C ALA A 278 -14.62 16.38 -13.17
N ARG A 279 -15.46 17.18 -13.83
CA ARG A 279 -16.85 17.44 -13.38
C ARG A 279 -17.64 16.15 -13.15
N ASP A 280 -17.60 15.24 -14.11
CA ASP A 280 -18.45 14.04 -14.15
C ASP A 280 -17.71 12.76 -13.72
N ILE A 281 -16.64 12.89 -12.93
CA ILE A 281 -15.89 11.73 -12.43
C ILE A 281 -16.30 11.36 -11.00
N LYS A 282 -16.46 10.06 -10.78
CA LYS A 282 -16.51 9.45 -9.46
C LYS A 282 -15.38 8.44 -9.38
N LEU A 283 -14.53 8.57 -8.37
CA LEU A 283 -13.35 7.72 -8.16
C LEU A 283 -13.51 6.96 -6.84
N GLY A 284 -12.97 5.76 -6.83
CA GLY A 284 -13.01 4.84 -5.71
C GLY A 284 -12.01 3.72 -5.94
N VAL A 285 -12.08 2.68 -5.13
CA VAL A 285 -11.14 1.56 -5.17
C VAL A 285 -11.88 0.24 -5.32
N GLY A 286 -11.25 -0.71 -6.02
CA GLY A 286 -11.75 -2.09 -6.09
C GLY A 286 -11.59 -2.79 -4.76
N VAL A 287 -12.63 -3.47 -4.27
CA VAL A 287 -12.64 -4.21 -3.01
C VAL A 287 -13.00 -5.67 -3.27
N SER A 288 -12.15 -6.58 -2.81
CA SER A 288 -12.43 -8.00 -2.74
C SER A 288 -12.89 -8.38 -1.33
N ILE A 289 -13.89 -9.25 -1.26
CA ILE A 289 -14.39 -9.80 0.00
C ILE A 289 -14.23 -11.32 -0.07
N THR A 290 -13.21 -11.83 0.61
CA THR A 290 -12.93 -13.28 0.66
C THR A 290 -13.59 -13.91 1.88
N LYS A 291 -14.10 -15.14 1.74
CA LYS A 291 -14.71 -15.86 2.85
C LYS A 291 -13.61 -16.53 3.67
N ARG A 292 -13.20 -15.93 4.79
CA ARG A 292 -12.26 -16.52 5.75
C ARG A 292 -12.97 -16.80 7.08
N GLY A 293 -13.38 -18.05 7.28
CA GLY A 293 -14.10 -18.45 8.49
C GLY A 293 -15.55 -17.96 8.49
N ARG A 294 -16.02 -17.40 9.62
CA ARG A 294 -17.43 -16.99 9.79
C ARG A 294 -17.77 -15.66 9.13
N LEU A 295 -16.83 -14.72 9.11
CA LEU A 295 -17.00 -13.37 8.55
C LEU A 295 -16.17 -13.22 7.27
N GLY A 296 -16.54 -12.24 6.43
CA GLY A 296 -15.73 -11.85 5.27
C GLY A 296 -14.46 -11.12 5.68
N PHE A 297 -13.44 -11.23 4.83
CA PHE A 297 -12.17 -10.51 4.94
C PHE A 297 -12.04 -9.55 3.76
N PHE A 298 -11.86 -8.26 4.03
CA PHE A 298 -11.75 -7.23 3.01
C PHE A 298 -10.32 -7.06 2.52
N GLU A 299 -10.16 -6.99 1.21
CA GLU A 299 -8.88 -6.72 0.56
C GLU A 299 -9.05 -5.70 -0.56
N SER A 300 -8.09 -4.79 -0.69
CA SER A 300 -8.04 -3.85 -1.79
C SER A 300 -6.58 -3.48 -2.04
N GLU A 301 -6.24 -3.24 -3.31
CA GLU A 301 -4.92 -2.72 -3.70
C GLU A 301 -4.91 -1.19 -3.75
N PHE A 302 -6.05 -0.55 -3.45
CA PHE A 302 -6.24 0.91 -3.41
C PHE A 302 -5.87 1.67 -4.69
N ASP A 303 -5.85 0.98 -5.82
CA ASP A 303 -5.70 1.62 -7.13
C ASP A 303 -7.00 2.36 -7.51
N LEU A 304 -6.89 3.67 -7.79
CA LEU A 304 -8.06 4.49 -8.11
C LEU A 304 -8.70 4.08 -9.44
N LEU A 305 -9.97 3.71 -9.37
CA LEU A 305 -10.80 3.32 -10.49
C LEU A 305 -12.05 4.18 -10.55
N SER A 306 -12.41 4.65 -11.74
CA SER A 306 -13.67 5.38 -11.92
C SER A 306 -14.88 4.46 -11.84
N GLN A 307 -16.02 5.00 -11.39
CA GLN A 307 -17.29 4.28 -11.40
C GLN A 307 -17.61 3.75 -12.81
N GLU A 308 -17.39 4.57 -13.86
CA GLU A 308 -17.53 4.14 -15.25
C GLU A 308 -16.64 2.93 -15.59
N GLY A 309 -15.38 2.94 -15.15
CA GLY A 309 -14.48 1.81 -15.36
C GLY A 309 -14.99 0.53 -14.70
N TYR A 310 -15.57 0.65 -13.51
CA TYR A 310 -16.13 -0.47 -12.76
C TYR A 310 -17.49 -0.95 -13.33
N GLU A 311 -18.45 -0.08 -13.58
CA GLU A 311 -19.82 -0.45 -13.93
C GLU A 311 -20.01 -0.70 -15.43
N ILE A 312 -19.49 0.20 -16.27
CA ILE A 312 -19.69 0.18 -17.72
C ILE A 312 -18.65 -0.73 -18.38
N HIS A 313 -17.38 -0.52 -18.07
CA HIS A 313 -16.27 -1.28 -18.67
C HIS A 313 -15.94 -2.59 -17.94
N ARG A 314 -16.65 -2.88 -16.84
CA ARG A 314 -16.55 -4.14 -16.08
C ARG A 314 -15.12 -4.49 -15.64
N ILE A 315 -14.31 -3.49 -15.32
CA ILE A 315 -12.96 -3.72 -14.77
C ILE A 315 -13.08 -4.37 -13.40
N ARG A 316 -12.45 -5.53 -13.23
CA ARG A 316 -12.48 -6.34 -11.99
C ARG A 316 -11.10 -6.77 -11.50
N SER A 317 -10.04 -6.15 -12.04
CA SER A 317 -8.66 -6.40 -11.63
C SER A 317 -7.95 -5.09 -11.37
N SER A 318 -7.13 -5.08 -10.32
CA SER A 318 -6.24 -3.98 -9.95
C SER A 318 -5.12 -3.78 -10.98
N VAL A 319 -4.29 -2.77 -10.80
CA VAL A 319 -3.12 -2.52 -11.66
C VAL A 319 -2.20 -3.74 -11.68
N GLN A 320 -2.08 -4.43 -10.54
CA GLN A 320 -1.25 -5.62 -10.35
C GLN A 320 -1.99 -6.93 -10.70
N GLY A 321 -3.18 -6.87 -11.28
CA GLY A 321 -3.95 -8.07 -11.66
C GLY A 321 -4.73 -8.73 -10.51
N VAL A 322 -4.66 -8.22 -9.28
CA VAL A 322 -5.47 -8.73 -8.15
C VAL A 322 -6.96 -8.48 -8.42
N ALA A 323 -7.75 -9.56 -8.41
CA ALA A 323 -9.18 -9.50 -8.69
C ALA A 323 -9.99 -8.88 -7.54
N PHE A 324 -11.06 -8.17 -7.86
CA PHE A 324 -12.01 -7.62 -6.89
C PHE A 324 -13.45 -7.69 -7.42
N GLN A 325 -14.41 -7.77 -6.51
CA GLN A 325 -15.84 -7.96 -6.86
C GLN A 325 -16.65 -6.67 -6.68
N HIS A 326 -16.15 -5.74 -5.87
CA HIS A 326 -16.90 -4.56 -5.45
C HIS A 326 -16.08 -3.28 -5.67
N TRP A 327 -16.75 -2.13 -5.53
CA TRP A 327 -16.15 -0.81 -5.65
C TRP A 327 -16.58 0.09 -4.49
N LEU A 328 -15.60 0.73 -3.86
CA LEU A 328 -15.79 1.65 -2.74
C LEU A 328 -15.42 3.07 -3.19
N PRO A 329 -16.37 4.00 -3.32
CA PRO A 329 -16.05 5.41 -3.53
C PRO A 329 -15.23 5.96 -2.35
N LEU A 330 -14.26 6.82 -2.64
CA LEU A 330 -13.39 7.42 -1.63
C LEU A 330 -13.53 8.95 -1.61
N PRO A 331 -13.45 9.61 -0.43
CA PRO A 331 -13.26 11.05 -0.38
C PRO A 331 -11.84 11.41 -0.82
N ILE A 332 -11.74 12.27 -1.84
CA ILE A 332 -10.46 12.80 -2.34
C ILE A 332 -10.35 14.31 -2.08
N SER A 333 -11.38 15.06 -2.46
CA SER A 333 -11.51 16.51 -2.19
C SER A 333 -12.94 16.81 -1.77
N TYR A 334 -13.21 18.00 -1.22
CA TYR A 334 -14.60 18.40 -0.91
C TYR A 334 -15.52 18.36 -2.15
N GLY A 335 -15.00 18.77 -3.30
CA GLY A 335 -15.72 18.71 -4.58
C GLY A 335 -16.06 17.28 -4.97
N HIS A 336 -15.10 16.36 -4.80
CA HIS A 336 -15.28 14.95 -5.13
C HIS A 336 -16.18 14.21 -4.12
N TRP A 337 -16.00 14.45 -2.81
CA TRP A 337 -16.81 13.84 -1.75
C TRP A 337 -18.31 14.10 -1.94
N ARG A 338 -18.68 15.35 -2.28
CA ARG A 338 -20.07 15.72 -2.59
C ARG A 338 -20.69 14.87 -3.70
N LYS A 339 -19.89 14.40 -4.67
CA LYS A 339 -20.35 13.56 -5.79
C LYS A 339 -20.56 12.10 -5.39
N VAL A 340 -19.78 11.59 -4.43
CA VAL A 340 -19.68 10.15 -4.14
C VAL A 340 -20.29 9.73 -2.80
N GLN A 341 -20.57 10.66 -1.89
CA GLN A 341 -21.06 10.36 -0.54
C GLN A 341 -22.35 9.50 -0.52
N GLY A 342 -23.25 9.70 -1.48
CA GLY A 342 -24.48 8.89 -1.60
C GLY A 342 -24.19 7.44 -1.98
N ASP A 343 -23.19 7.22 -2.84
CA ASP A 343 -22.80 5.88 -3.31
C ASP A 343 -22.08 5.09 -2.22
N VAL A 344 -21.40 5.76 -1.29
CA VAL A 344 -20.69 5.11 -0.17
C VAL A 344 -21.65 4.27 0.67
N SER A 345 -22.81 4.82 1.03
CA SER A 345 -23.79 4.10 1.86
C SER A 345 -24.28 2.82 1.17
N ILE A 346 -24.44 2.86 -0.15
CA ILE A 346 -24.85 1.71 -0.97
C ILE A 346 -23.73 0.65 -1.00
N SER A 347 -22.49 1.07 -1.24
CA SER A 347 -21.32 0.17 -1.20
C SER A 347 -21.16 -0.48 0.17
N LEU A 348 -21.20 0.28 1.27
CA LEU A 348 -21.02 -0.27 2.62
C LEU A 348 -22.16 -1.21 3.03
N SER A 349 -23.40 -0.94 2.63
CA SER A 349 -24.53 -1.86 2.84
C SER A 349 -24.32 -3.18 2.12
N THR A 350 -23.87 -3.11 0.85
CA THR A 350 -23.50 -4.29 0.07
C THR A 350 -22.38 -5.07 0.76
N PHE A 351 -21.37 -4.38 1.29
CA PHE A 351 -20.22 -5.00 1.95
C PHE A 351 -20.62 -5.72 3.24
N ALA A 352 -21.52 -5.14 4.04
CA ALA A 352 -22.03 -5.77 5.26
C ALA A 352 -22.70 -7.12 4.96
N VAL A 353 -23.50 -7.18 3.89
CA VAL A 353 -24.18 -8.41 3.45
C VAL A 353 -23.16 -9.44 2.94
N GLN A 354 -22.25 -9.03 2.06
CA GLN A 354 -21.27 -9.95 1.45
C GLN A 354 -20.27 -10.49 2.47
N ALA A 355 -19.88 -9.67 3.44
CA ALA A 355 -19.01 -10.07 4.55
C ALA A 355 -19.75 -10.76 5.71
N ARG A 356 -21.07 -10.96 5.61
CA ARG A 356 -21.91 -11.62 6.63
C ARG A 356 -21.77 -10.98 8.01
N LEU A 357 -21.65 -9.65 8.06
CA LEU A 357 -21.51 -8.91 9.32
C LEU A 357 -22.83 -8.81 10.11
N GLY A 358 -23.95 -9.18 9.48
CA GLY A 358 -25.29 -9.06 10.06
C GLY A 358 -25.85 -7.64 9.95
N SER A 359 -26.86 -7.32 10.76
CA SER A 359 -27.40 -5.96 10.86
C SER A 359 -26.49 -5.11 11.73
N VAL A 360 -25.54 -4.42 11.10
CA VAL A 360 -24.58 -3.55 11.76
C VAL A 360 -24.63 -2.13 11.17
N PRO A 361 -24.39 -1.08 11.97
CA PRO A 361 -24.22 0.27 11.44
C PRO A 361 -23.10 0.32 10.39
N LEU A 362 -23.25 1.12 9.34
CA LEU A 362 -22.29 1.19 8.22
C LEU A 362 -20.85 1.53 8.68
N VAL A 363 -20.71 2.32 9.75
CA VAL A 363 -19.40 2.63 10.33
C VAL A 363 -18.66 1.38 10.84
N GLN A 364 -19.37 0.35 11.31
CA GLN A 364 -18.75 -0.90 11.75
C GLN A 364 -18.13 -1.68 10.58
N VAL A 365 -18.65 -1.51 9.36
CA VAL A 365 -18.03 -2.06 8.15
C VAL A 365 -16.66 -1.44 7.91
N ILE A 366 -16.55 -0.12 8.12
CA ILE A 366 -15.26 0.59 8.04
C ILE A 366 -14.31 0.13 9.15
N TYR A 367 -14.80 -0.05 10.38
CA TYR A 367 -13.97 -0.56 11.48
C TYR A 367 -13.40 -1.95 11.17
N HIS A 368 -14.23 -2.83 10.62
CA HIS A 368 -13.82 -4.17 10.20
C HIS A 368 -12.81 -4.10 9.06
N PHE A 369 -13.04 -3.28 8.03
CA PHE A 369 -12.12 -3.12 6.91
C PHE A 369 -10.77 -2.53 7.34
N MET A 370 -10.75 -1.47 8.17
CA MET A 370 -9.50 -0.90 8.70
C MET A 370 -8.72 -1.91 9.53
N ASN A 371 -9.41 -2.77 10.29
CA ASN A 371 -8.78 -3.85 11.03
C ASN A 371 -8.19 -4.92 10.09
N ASP A 372 -8.90 -5.31 9.02
CA ASP A 372 -8.41 -6.26 8.02
C ASP A 372 -7.16 -5.76 7.28
N VAL A 373 -7.06 -4.45 7.01
CA VAL A 373 -5.84 -3.83 6.45
C VAL A 373 -4.65 -4.07 7.38
N VAL A 374 -4.81 -3.88 8.69
CA VAL A 374 -3.74 -4.12 9.67
C VAL A 374 -3.41 -5.60 9.82
N VAL A 375 -4.41 -6.48 9.72
CA VAL A 375 -4.17 -7.94 9.71
C VAL A 375 -3.36 -8.37 8.49
N LYS A 376 -3.69 -7.86 7.30
CA LYS A 376 -2.95 -8.12 6.05
C LYS A 376 -1.51 -7.60 6.13
N LEU A 377 -1.30 -6.41 6.70
CA LEU A 377 0.03 -5.84 6.94
C LEU A 377 0.89 -6.79 7.80
N ASN A 378 0.33 -7.31 8.89
CA ASN A 378 1.05 -8.22 9.78
C ASN A 378 1.39 -9.58 9.12
N GLN A 379 0.52 -10.08 8.22
CA GLN A 379 0.76 -11.33 7.46
C GLN A 379 1.91 -11.16 6.45
N LYS A 380 1.82 -10.16 5.56
CA LYS A 380 2.78 -9.95 4.48
C LYS A 380 4.22 -9.71 4.95
N ALA A 381 4.40 -9.10 6.11
CA ALA A 381 5.73 -8.85 6.67
C ALA A 381 6.22 -9.97 7.61
N SER A 382 5.40 -11.00 7.86
CA SER A 382 5.86 -12.26 8.49
C SER A 382 6.27 -13.31 7.45
N ASP A 383 5.77 -13.22 6.21
CA ASP A 383 6.18 -14.05 5.07
C ASP A 383 7.52 -13.58 4.49
N THR A 384 8.60 -13.70 5.27
CA THR A 384 9.97 -13.72 4.73
C THR A 384 10.39 -15.17 4.54
N SER A 385 9.67 -15.90 3.69
CA SER A 385 10.13 -17.22 3.20
C SER A 385 11.08 -17.02 2.03
N PRO A 386 12.14 -17.84 1.89
CA PRO A 386 13.01 -17.83 0.71
C PRO A 386 12.15 -18.06 -0.53
N GLU A 387 12.49 -17.38 -1.61
CA GLU A 387 11.90 -17.56 -2.94
C GLU A 387 11.60 -19.04 -3.18
N SER A 388 10.31 -19.41 -3.22
CA SER A 388 9.92 -20.74 -3.65
C SER A 388 10.22 -20.84 -5.14
N VAL A 389 11.30 -21.57 -5.42
CA VAL A 389 11.70 -22.05 -6.74
C VAL A 389 10.55 -22.90 -7.32
N TYR A 390 10.14 -22.54 -8.54
CA TYR A 390 9.12 -23.18 -9.41
C TYR A 390 7.62 -22.99 -9.08
N SER A 391 7.02 -22.00 -9.74
CA SER A 391 5.62 -21.99 -10.14
C SER A 391 5.47 -21.14 -11.41
N TYR A 392 5.18 -21.77 -12.55
CA TYR A 392 5.03 -21.18 -13.91
C TYR A 392 3.78 -20.30 -14.09
N ARG A 393 3.24 -19.78 -12.98
CA ARG A 393 2.25 -18.71 -12.94
C ARG A 393 2.89 -17.58 -12.15
N GLU A 394 3.18 -16.46 -12.81
CA GLU A 394 3.32 -15.19 -12.11
C GLU A 394 1.97 -14.88 -11.45
N ILE A 395 1.76 -15.43 -10.26
CA ILE A 395 0.69 -15.00 -9.37
C ILE A 395 0.92 -13.51 -9.20
N ALA A 396 -0.10 -12.69 -9.46
CA ALA A 396 -0.10 -11.26 -9.15
C ALA A 396 0.61 -10.98 -7.81
N LYS A 397 1.90 -10.60 -7.87
CA LYS A 397 2.72 -10.37 -6.68
C LYS A 397 2.53 -8.92 -6.29
N SER A 398 1.96 -8.72 -5.11
CA SER A 398 2.07 -7.44 -4.41
C SER A 398 3.55 -7.22 -4.09
N THR A 399 4.18 -6.25 -4.76
CA THR A 399 5.62 -6.01 -4.65
C THR A 399 6.03 -5.70 -3.21
N LEU A 400 6.94 -6.54 -2.68
CA LEU A 400 7.36 -6.63 -1.28
C LEU A 400 8.01 -5.35 -0.70
N THR A 401 8.46 -4.40 -1.53
CA THR A 401 9.01 -3.11 -1.09
C THR A 401 7.93 -2.07 -0.78
N HIS A 402 6.77 -2.11 -1.45
CA HIS A 402 5.68 -1.14 -1.27
C HIS A 402 4.49 -1.66 -0.47
N ALA A 403 4.47 -2.93 -0.05
CA ALA A 403 3.34 -3.50 0.67
C ALA A 403 3.00 -2.75 1.98
N SER A 404 4.01 -2.24 2.69
CA SER A 404 3.81 -1.40 3.88
C SER A 404 3.31 0.00 3.52
N GLU A 405 3.85 0.62 2.47
CA GLU A 405 3.43 1.95 2.00
C GLU A 405 1.97 1.92 1.51
N LYS A 406 1.61 0.97 0.64
CA LYS A 406 0.24 0.78 0.19
C LYS A 406 -0.71 0.51 1.35
N ALA A 407 -0.32 -0.33 2.31
CA ALA A 407 -1.17 -0.59 3.49
C ALA A 407 -1.34 0.66 4.38
N ILE A 408 -0.30 1.49 4.49
CA ILE A 408 -0.39 2.80 5.14
C ILE A 408 -1.40 3.68 4.39
N GLU A 409 -1.27 3.81 3.06
CA GLU A 409 -2.22 4.60 2.26
C GLU A 409 -3.66 4.09 2.37
N SER A 410 -3.86 2.76 2.29
CA SER A 410 -5.15 2.11 2.50
C SER A 410 -5.79 2.52 3.82
N TYR A 411 -5.02 2.47 4.90
CA TYR A 411 -5.50 2.84 6.22
C TYR A 411 -5.90 4.32 6.27
N PHE A 412 -5.09 5.22 5.70
CA PHE A 412 -5.38 6.66 5.72
C PHE A 412 -6.54 7.07 4.81
N HIS A 413 -6.76 6.40 3.68
CA HIS A 413 -7.95 6.60 2.85
C HIS A 413 -9.22 6.12 3.55
N LEU A 414 -9.18 4.97 4.23
CA LEU A 414 -10.32 4.50 5.04
C LEU A 414 -10.55 5.39 6.27
N PHE A 415 -9.48 5.90 6.89
CA PHE A 415 -9.59 6.86 7.98
C PHE A 415 -10.22 8.18 7.49
N HIS A 416 -9.85 8.67 6.31
CA HIS A 416 -10.47 9.85 5.71
C HIS A 416 -11.97 9.62 5.48
N LEU A 417 -12.36 8.45 4.95
CA LEU A 417 -13.75 8.06 4.82
C LEU A 417 -14.48 8.00 6.16
N LEU A 418 -13.83 7.43 7.18
CA LEU A 418 -14.37 7.37 8.55
C LEU A 418 -14.61 8.79 9.12
N LEU A 419 -13.67 9.71 8.92
CA LEU A 419 -13.81 11.11 9.34
C LEU A 419 -15.00 11.77 8.65
N CYS A 420 -15.13 11.64 7.32
CA CYS A 420 -16.25 12.20 6.58
C CYS A 420 -17.58 11.70 7.14
N LEU A 421 -17.74 10.39 7.31
CA LEU A 421 -18.95 9.79 7.87
C LEU A 421 -19.24 10.29 9.29
N ALA A 422 -18.23 10.29 10.16
CA ALA A 422 -18.37 10.72 11.55
C ALA A 422 -18.73 12.20 11.70
N THR A 423 -18.18 13.07 10.84
CA THR A 423 -18.52 14.51 10.85
C THR A 423 -19.87 14.82 10.22
N SER A 424 -20.37 13.96 9.32
CA SER A 424 -21.70 14.09 8.75
C SER A 424 -22.81 13.54 9.65
N GLN A 425 -22.49 12.61 10.57
CA GLN A 425 -23.44 11.94 11.46
C GLN A 425 -22.88 11.92 12.91
N PRO A 426 -23.21 12.94 13.73
CA PRO A 426 -22.70 13.06 15.11
C PRO A 426 -23.00 11.87 16.03
N GLU A 427 -24.01 11.06 15.70
CA GLU A 427 -24.36 9.82 16.41
C GLU A 427 -23.19 8.81 16.37
N ILE A 428 -22.39 8.83 15.30
CA ILE A 428 -21.22 7.95 15.14
C ILE A 428 -20.16 8.28 16.19
N ILE A 429 -19.86 9.57 16.40
CA ILE A 429 -18.91 10.03 17.41
C ILE A 429 -19.45 9.71 18.81
N THR A 430 -20.74 9.96 19.04
CA THR A 430 -21.41 9.64 20.31
C THR A 430 -21.33 8.16 20.65
N ALA A 431 -21.54 7.27 19.65
CA ALA A 431 -21.40 5.83 19.82
C ALA A 431 -19.95 5.40 20.11
N ALA A 432 -18.97 6.03 19.45
CA ALA A 432 -17.55 5.79 19.72
C ALA A 432 -17.19 6.21 21.16
N ASN A 433 -17.60 7.40 21.59
CA ASN A 433 -17.42 7.91 22.95
C ASN A 433 -18.04 6.96 23.99
N LYS A 434 -19.30 6.53 23.77
CA LYS A 434 -19.98 5.56 24.65
C LYS A 434 -19.21 4.24 24.76
N THR A 435 -18.65 3.75 23.66
CA THR A 435 -17.87 2.51 23.63
C THR A 435 -16.58 2.64 24.45
N LEU A 436 -15.84 3.74 24.26
CA LEU A 436 -14.60 4.00 25.01
C LEU A 436 -14.88 4.23 26.50
N THR A 437 -15.87 5.07 26.85
CA THR A 437 -16.23 5.32 28.25
C THR A 437 -16.70 4.03 28.95
N ALA A 438 -17.47 3.18 28.27
CA ALA A 438 -17.86 1.88 28.81
C ALA A 438 -16.65 0.99 29.09
N PHE A 439 -15.67 0.97 28.18
CA PHE A 439 -14.44 0.20 28.35
C PHE A 439 -13.60 0.73 29.52
N ILE A 440 -13.47 2.05 29.65
CA ILE A 440 -12.78 2.72 30.77
C ILE A 440 -13.45 2.40 32.11
N ALA A 441 -14.79 2.37 32.14
CA ALA A 441 -15.58 2.00 33.31
C ALA A 441 -15.50 0.49 33.66
N GLY A 442 -14.63 -0.29 33.02
CA GLY A 442 -14.37 -1.69 33.35
C GLY A 442 -15.20 -2.71 32.55
N ARG A 443 -16.09 -2.29 31.65
CA ARG A 443 -16.84 -3.19 30.75
C ARG A 443 -15.97 -3.66 29.58
N THR A 444 -14.91 -4.39 29.92
CA THR A 444 -13.82 -4.81 29.03
C THR A 444 -14.00 -6.21 28.45
N SER A 445 -14.96 -6.99 28.97
CA SER A 445 -15.12 -8.40 28.60
C SER A 445 -15.46 -8.60 27.12
N LYS A 446 -15.27 -9.82 26.59
CA LYS A 446 -15.57 -10.17 25.20
C LYS A 446 -17.06 -9.98 24.86
N ALA A 447 -17.95 -10.12 25.84
CA ALA A 447 -19.37 -9.84 25.67
C ALA A 447 -19.65 -8.34 25.50
N ALA A 448 -18.98 -7.49 26.29
CA ALA A 448 -19.18 -6.04 26.26
C ALA A 448 -18.41 -5.34 25.12
N CYS A 449 -17.21 -5.83 24.79
CA CYS A 449 -16.35 -5.32 23.74
C CYS A 449 -15.82 -6.50 22.88
N PRO A 450 -16.59 -6.94 21.86
CA PRO A 450 -16.24 -8.12 21.07
C PRO A 450 -14.90 -8.02 20.34
N SER A 451 -14.56 -6.84 19.81
CA SER A 451 -13.34 -6.59 19.04
C SER A 451 -12.55 -5.42 19.63
N LEU A 452 -11.36 -5.72 20.16
CA LEU A 452 -10.41 -4.69 20.61
C LEU A 452 -9.85 -3.88 19.41
N GLY A 453 -9.82 -4.47 18.21
CA GLY A 453 -9.47 -3.77 16.99
C GLY A 453 -10.48 -2.66 16.67
N HIS A 454 -11.78 -2.96 16.76
CA HIS A 454 -12.83 -1.96 16.54
C HIS A 454 -12.79 -0.86 17.61
N LEU A 455 -12.43 -1.18 18.86
CA LEU A 455 -12.23 -0.18 19.90
C LEU A 455 -11.11 0.82 19.53
N LEU A 456 -9.99 0.31 19.02
CA LEU A 456 -8.87 1.16 18.57
C LEU A 456 -9.22 1.99 17.34
N VAL A 457 -9.97 1.45 16.39
CA VAL A 457 -10.47 2.25 15.24
C VAL A 457 -11.49 3.30 15.70
N ALA A 458 -12.42 2.95 16.59
CA ALA A 458 -13.37 3.91 17.17
C ALA A 458 -12.66 5.04 17.92
N SER A 459 -11.51 4.77 18.56
CA SER A 459 -10.70 5.80 19.22
C SER A 459 -10.14 6.86 18.26
N LEU A 460 -10.08 6.58 16.95
CA LEU A 460 -9.65 7.57 15.95
C LEU A 460 -10.63 8.74 15.88
N ILE A 461 -11.91 8.50 16.10
CA ILE A 461 -12.97 9.50 16.01
C ILE A 461 -13.59 9.89 17.36
N SER A 462 -13.17 9.25 18.45
CA SER A 462 -13.70 9.56 19.79
C SER A 462 -13.05 10.81 20.39
N ASP A 463 -13.82 11.59 21.13
CA ASP A 463 -13.34 12.70 21.97
C ASP A 463 -12.71 12.21 23.29
N VAL A 464 -12.94 10.94 23.63
CA VAL A 464 -12.40 10.31 24.83
C VAL A 464 -10.91 10.05 24.64
N GLU A 465 -10.09 10.60 25.54
CA GLU A 465 -8.64 10.43 25.47
C GLU A 465 -8.22 8.98 25.72
N MET A 466 -7.29 8.50 24.89
CA MET A 466 -6.66 7.20 25.05
C MET A 466 -5.52 7.28 26.08
N THR A 467 -5.88 7.35 27.37
CA THR A 467 -4.91 7.49 28.47
C THR A 467 -4.07 6.21 28.65
N PRO A 468 -2.89 6.28 29.31
CA PRO A 468 -2.10 5.09 29.63
C PRO A 468 -2.87 4.02 30.41
N ALA A 469 -3.86 4.41 31.23
CA ALA A 469 -4.73 3.47 31.94
C ALA A 469 -5.62 2.66 30.98
N VAL A 470 -6.15 3.30 29.93
CA VAL A 470 -6.94 2.61 28.90
C VAL A 470 -6.07 1.62 28.13
N ILE A 471 -4.87 2.03 27.74
CA ILE A 471 -3.92 1.15 27.04
C ILE A 471 -3.54 -0.06 27.92
N LYS A 472 -3.25 0.16 29.21
CA LYS A 472 -2.99 -0.92 30.18
C LYS A 472 -4.18 -1.88 30.27
N SER A 473 -5.41 -1.38 30.28
CA SER A 473 -6.64 -2.20 30.27
C SER A 473 -6.80 -3.00 28.97
N ILE A 474 -6.49 -2.40 27.81
CA ILE A 474 -6.50 -3.10 26.52
C ILE A 474 -5.47 -4.24 26.53
N ILE A 475 -4.23 -3.98 26.98
CA ILE A 475 -3.17 -4.99 27.08
C ILE A 475 -3.58 -6.14 28.01
N LYS A 476 -4.11 -5.81 29.20
CA LYS A 476 -4.60 -6.81 30.16
C LYS A 476 -5.69 -7.68 29.55
N GLU A 477 -6.67 -7.08 28.89
CA GLU A 477 -7.76 -7.82 28.25
C GLU A 477 -7.25 -8.67 27.07
N THR A 478 -6.32 -8.16 26.25
CA THR A 478 -5.68 -8.93 25.18
C THR A 478 -4.97 -10.18 25.72
N ILE A 479 -4.11 -10.02 26.73
CA ILE A 479 -3.38 -11.14 27.32
C ILE A 479 -4.36 -12.15 27.93
N THR A 480 -5.38 -11.68 28.65
CA THR A 480 -6.39 -12.54 29.28
C THR A 480 -7.20 -13.32 28.24
N ARG A 481 -7.64 -12.69 27.14
CA ARG A 481 -8.37 -13.38 26.05
C ARG A 481 -7.51 -14.41 25.31
N ASN A 482 -6.21 -14.17 25.24
CA ASN A 482 -5.28 -15.03 24.53
C ASN A 482 -4.85 -16.27 25.33
N VAL A 483 -5.16 -16.36 26.63
CA VAL A 483 -4.81 -17.51 27.46
C VAL A 483 -5.34 -18.81 26.86
N VAL A 484 -6.61 -18.85 26.42
CA VAL A 484 -7.19 -20.07 25.82
C VAL A 484 -6.40 -20.53 24.61
N TRP A 485 -6.02 -19.62 23.72
CA TRP A 485 -5.23 -19.92 22.53
C TRP A 485 -3.76 -20.24 22.86
N THR A 486 -3.25 -19.74 23.98
CA THR A 486 -1.89 -20.06 24.45
C THR A 486 -1.82 -21.50 24.92
N LEU A 487 -2.81 -21.93 25.72
CA LEU A 487 -2.83 -23.24 26.38
C LEU A 487 -3.37 -24.37 25.50
N ASP A 488 -4.38 -24.07 24.66
CA ASP A 488 -5.11 -25.09 23.91
C ASP A 488 -4.30 -25.71 22.77
N PRO A 489 -4.44 -27.03 22.51
CA PRO A 489 -3.80 -27.71 21.38
C PRO A 489 -4.18 -27.14 20.01
N THR A 490 -5.35 -26.52 19.86
CA THR A 490 -5.78 -25.86 18.61
C THR A 490 -5.15 -24.47 18.40
N GLY A 491 -4.44 -23.95 19.41
CA GLY A 491 -3.68 -22.71 19.35
C GLY A 491 -2.17 -22.96 19.38
N SER A 492 -1.47 -22.34 20.33
CA SER A 492 -0.01 -22.46 20.49
C SER A 492 0.42 -23.73 21.21
N ASN A 493 -0.52 -24.50 21.77
CA ASN A 493 -0.26 -25.77 22.43
C ASN A 493 0.84 -25.69 23.52
N MET A 494 0.71 -24.72 24.42
CA MET A 494 1.59 -24.56 25.58
C MET A 494 0.85 -24.81 26.91
N PRO A 495 0.23 -26.00 27.10
CA PRO A 495 -0.58 -26.30 28.28
C PRO A 495 0.23 -26.26 29.58
N GLU A 496 1.56 -26.37 29.52
CA GLU A 496 2.44 -26.26 30.68
C GLU A 496 2.43 -24.87 31.34
N LEU A 497 1.98 -23.82 30.63
CA LEU A 497 1.82 -22.49 31.20
C LEU A 497 0.60 -22.39 32.14
N ALA A 498 -0.26 -23.42 32.18
CA ALA A 498 -1.37 -23.53 33.14
C ALA A 498 -0.88 -23.79 34.57
N TYR A 499 0.36 -24.27 34.75
CA TYR A 499 0.96 -24.43 36.08
C TYR A 499 1.29 -23.06 36.67
N LEU A 500 0.75 -22.72 37.83
CA LEU A 500 0.99 -21.44 38.51
C LEU A 500 2.16 -21.60 39.49
N GLU A 501 3.37 -21.49 38.95
CA GLU A 501 4.64 -21.61 39.67
C GLU A 501 4.74 -20.58 40.82
N PRO A 502 5.32 -20.94 41.98
CA PRO A 502 5.45 -20.05 43.14
C PRO A 502 6.63 -19.09 43.04
N SER A 503 7.58 -19.30 42.12
CA SER A 503 8.75 -18.44 41.92
C SER A 503 8.34 -16.98 41.68
N ARG A 504 9.09 -16.04 42.29
CA ARG A 504 8.84 -14.60 42.15
C ARG A 504 8.99 -14.14 40.70
N ILE A 505 10.00 -14.67 39.99
CA ILE A 505 10.28 -14.38 38.59
C ILE A 505 10.27 -15.69 37.79
N SER A 506 9.63 -15.68 36.63
CA SER A 506 9.61 -16.82 35.71
C SER A 506 9.89 -16.35 34.28
N ARG A 507 11.17 -16.39 33.91
CA ARG A 507 11.61 -15.99 32.55
C ARG A 507 11.00 -16.88 31.48
N TYR A 508 10.81 -18.17 31.77
CA TYR A 508 10.12 -19.09 30.86
C TYR A 508 8.68 -18.63 30.61
N ARG A 509 7.90 -18.25 31.63
CA ARG A 509 6.53 -17.73 31.44
C ARG A 509 6.53 -16.45 30.63
N LEU A 510 7.39 -15.49 30.97
CA LEU A 510 7.53 -14.23 30.24
C LEU A 510 7.78 -14.47 28.75
N HIS A 511 8.74 -15.32 28.42
CA HIS A 511 9.11 -15.60 27.04
C HIS A 511 8.05 -16.43 26.29
N ARG A 512 7.57 -17.53 26.87
CA ARG A 512 6.62 -18.43 26.21
C ARG A 512 5.23 -17.82 26.04
N THR A 513 4.74 -17.08 27.04
CA THR A 513 3.47 -16.35 26.88
C THR A 513 3.58 -15.29 25.79
N PHE A 514 4.72 -14.60 25.67
CA PHE A 514 4.93 -13.67 24.56
C PHE A 514 4.90 -14.38 23.21
N ALA A 515 5.70 -15.44 23.08
CA ALA A 515 5.84 -16.21 21.84
C ALA A 515 4.49 -16.77 21.34
N ALA A 516 3.66 -17.28 22.25
CA ALA A 516 2.33 -17.81 21.92
C ALA A 516 1.34 -16.78 21.37
N SER A 517 1.55 -15.50 21.66
CA SER A 517 0.61 -14.42 21.33
C SER A 517 1.21 -13.31 20.48
N LYS A 518 2.38 -13.56 19.87
CA LYS A 518 3.16 -12.58 19.10
C LYS A 518 2.34 -11.85 18.04
N THR A 519 1.52 -12.59 17.28
CA THR A 519 0.63 -12.03 16.24
C THR A 519 -0.34 -11.00 16.82
N SER A 520 -1.02 -11.32 17.93
CA SER A 520 -1.97 -10.40 18.57
C SER A 520 -1.30 -9.14 19.09
N TYR A 521 -0.10 -9.26 19.67
CA TYR A 521 0.65 -8.11 20.17
C TYR A 521 1.13 -7.20 19.03
N ARG A 522 1.57 -7.76 17.90
CA ARG A 522 1.92 -6.99 16.70
C ARG A 522 0.73 -6.21 16.15
N LEU A 523 -0.44 -6.83 16.02
CA LEU A 523 -1.66 -6.14 15.58
C LEU A 523 -2.00 -4.95 16.49
N LEU A 524 -1.86 -5.14 17.81
CA LEU A 524 -2.10 -4.08 18.78
C LEU A 524 -1.11 -2.92 18.64
N MET A 525 0.17 -3.22 18.45
CA MET A 525 1.22 -2.22 18.20
C MET A 525 0.97 -1.46 16.90
N PHE A 526 0.58 -2.13 15.81
CA PHE A 526 0.23 -1.46 14.55
C PHE A 526 -0.96 -0.54 14.69
N LEU A 527 -2.06 -1.01 15.29
CA LEU A 527 -3.26 -0.19 15.50
C LEU A 527 -2.93 1.04 16.36
N ASN A 528 -2.12 0.90 17.41
CA ASN A 528 -1.70 2.04 18.22
C ASN A 528 -0.76 3.00 17.47
N LEU A 529 0.17 2.48 16.64
CA LEU A 529 1.05 3.28 15.78
C LEU A 529 0.22 4.13 14.80
N PHE A 530 -0.70 3.50 14.06
CA PHE A 530 -1.57 4.18 13.12
C PHE A 530 -2.47 5.20 13.80
N ARG A 531 -3.04 4.86 14.97
CA ARG A 531 -3.83 5.80 15.78
C ARG A 531 -3.03 7.06 16.09
N ARG A 532 -1.82 6.94 16.64
CA ARG A 532 -0.98 8.09 17.00
C ARG A 532 -0.61 8.93 15.79
N ALA A 533 -0.32 8.30 14.65
CA ALA A 533 -0.01 9.01 13.42
C ALA A 533 -1.23 9.73 12.82
N ALA A 534 -2.43 9.14 12.95
CA ALA A 534 -3.66 9.68 12.41
C ALA A 534 -4.21 10.87 13.20
N VAL A 535 -4.19 10.81 14.54
CA VAL A 535 -4.86 11.81 15.39
C VAL A 535 -3.92 12.87 15.98
N GLY A 536 -2.60 12.68 15.83
CA GLY A 536 -1.58 13.53 16.43
C GLY A 536 -1.32 13.23 17.91
N SER A 537 -0.31 13.89 18.47
CA SER A 537 0.02 13.87 19.91
C SER A 537 0.54 15.25 20.32
N PRO A 538 -0.23 16.09 21.05
CA PRO A 538 -1.59 15.84 21.54
C PRO A 538 -2.63 15.73 20.42
N ARG A 539 -3.80 15.15 20.74
CA ARG A 539 -4.90 14.92 19.80
C ARG A 539 -5.41 16.26 19.24
N GLN A 540 -5.55 16.35 17.92
CA GLN A 540 -6.16 17.51 17.27
C GLN A 540 -7.69 17.40 17.25
N PRO A 541 -8.45 18.52 17.21
CA PRO A 541 -9.90 18.49 17.03
C PRO A 541 -10.29 17.81 15.70
N LEU A 542 -11.38 17.03 15.69
CA LEU A 542 -11.82 16.30 14.49
C LEU A 542 -11.96 17.17 13.23
N PRO A 543 -12.54 18.39 13.27
CA PRO A 543 -12.64 19.24 12.09
C PRO A 543 -11.27 19.59 11.48
N ARG A 544 -10.26 19.84 12.33
CA ARG A 544 -8.87 20.12 11.91
C ARG A 544 -8.23 18.89 11.26
N ILE A 545 -8.49 17.70 11.82
CA ILE A 545 -7.99 16.43 11.25
C ILE A 545 -8.63 16.18 9.88
N LEU A 546 -9.95 16.42 9.76
CA LEU A 546 -10.67 16.28 8.49
C LEU A 546 -10.15 17.26 7.43
N GLU A 547 -9.99 18.53 7.78
CA GLU A 547 -9.43 19.56 6.88
C GLU A 547 -8.04 19.15 6.39
N ALA A 548 -7.17 18.70 7.31
CA ALA A 548 -5.85 18.19 6.96
C ALA A 548 -5.90 16.91 6.10
N ALA A 549 -6.92 16.06 6.25
CA ALA A 549 -7.10 14.87 5.43
C ALA A 549 -7.53 15.23 4.00
N PHE A 550 -8.43 16.20 3.84
CA PHE A 550 -8.80 16.75 2.52
C PHE A 550 -7.64 17.47 1.84
N GLY A 551 -6.87 18.27 2.59
CA GLY A 551 -5.69 18.97 2.07
C GLY A 551 -4.57 18.04 1.59
N ARG A 552 -4.60 16.77 1.99
CA ARG A 552 -3.66 15.72 1.55
C ARG A 552 -4.35 14.64 0.70
N HIS A 553 -5.60 14.84 0.30
CA HIS A 553 -6.35 13.89 -0.50
C HIS A 553 -6.41 12.46 0.07
N GLY A 554 -6.53 12.33 1.39
CA GLY A 554 -6.56 11.04 2.09
C GLY A 554 -5.20 10.34 2.25
N ALA A 555 -4.09 10.97 1.87
CA ALA A 555 -2.74 10.44 2.11
C ALA A 555 -2.43 10.25 3.61
N PRO A 556 -1.33 9.59 3.98
CA PRO A 556 -0.69 9.77 5.28
C PRO A 556 -0.12 11.19 5.49
N PRO A 557 0.14 11.63 6.73
CA PRO A 557 0.78 12.92 7.00
C PRO A 557 2.10 13.07 6.23
N ARG A 558 2.43 14.27 5.75
CA ARG A 558 3.62 14.52 4.93
C ARG A 558 4.89 14.07 5.64
N GLY A 559 5.77 13.36 4.93
CA GLY A 559 7.00 12.80 5.50
C GLY A 559 6.81 11.70 6.56
N SER A 560 5.58 11.22 6.80
CA SER A 560 5.31 10.16 7.77
C SER A 560 5.39 8.75 7.20
N ALA A 561 5.17 8.57 5.88
CA ALA A 561 5.14 7.25 5.26
C ALA A 561 6.41 6.43 5.52
N ARG A 562 7.60 7.02 5.29
CA ARG A 562 8.89 6.38 5.59
C ARG A 562 9.06 6.07 7.08
N LYS A 563 8.74 7.03 7.95
CA LYS A 563 8.80 6.85 9.42
C LYS A 563 7.87 5.73 9.90
N LEU A 564 6.69 5.62 9.31
CA LEU A 564 5.71 4.57 9.58
C LEU A 564 6.20 3.22 9.07
N ALA A 565 6.74 3.15 7.85
CA ALA A 565 7.33 1.93 7.31
C ALA A 565 8.51 1.43 8.19
N ASP A 566 9.38 2.33 8.65
CA ASP A 566 10.48 1.99 9.55
C ASP A 566 9.98 1.57 10.94
N ALA A 567 8.94 2.21 11.47
CA ALA A 567 8.27 1.79 12.69
C ALA A 567 7.63 0.40 12.55
N ILE A 568 7.03 0.11 11.39
CA ILE A 568 6.45 -1.21 11.09
C ILE A 568 7.53 -2.29 11.12
N LYS A 569 8.67 -2.08 10.45
CA LYS A 569 9.80 -3.01 10.48
C LYS A 569 10.27 -3.30 11.91
N ARG A 570 10.37 -2.27 12.75
CA ARG A 570 10.76 -2.45 14.16
C ARG A 570 9.71 -3.23 14.97
N ILE A 571 8.41 -2.99 14.75
CA ILE A 571 7.33 -3.76 15.39
C ILE A 571 7.45 -5.26 15.05
N HIS A 572 7.87 -5.61 13.83
CA HIS A 572 8.13 -7.01 13.47
C HIS A 572 9.28 -7.63 14.26
N ALA A 573 10.32 -6.84 14.57
CA ALA A 573 11.46 -7.31 15.35
C ALA A 573 11.13 -7.57 16.84
N VAL A 574 10.06 -6.98 17.38
CA VAL A 574 9.66 -7.16 18.78
C VAL A 574 9.33 -8.63 19.08
N ASP A 575 10.00 -9.18 20.08
CA ASP A 575 9.90 -10.58 20.51
C ASP A 575 9.74 -10.77 22.02
N ASN A 576 9.55 -9.68 22.78
CA ASN A 576 9.48 -9.69 24.23
C ASN A 576 8.49 -8.63 24.78
N PHE A 577 8.06 -8.81 26.05
CA PHE A 577 7.14 -7.89 26.71
C PHE A 577 7.70 -6.48 26.96
N PRO A 578 8.95 -6.29 27.45
CA PRO A 578 9.52 -4.96 27.67
C PRO A 578 9.46 -4.03 26.45
N ASP A 579 9.76 -4.56 25.26
CA ASP A 579 9.71 -3.79 24.02
C ASP A 579 8.28 -3.59 23.53
N PHE A 580 7.43 -4.61 23.64
CA PHE A 580 6.00 -4.47 23.36
C PHE A 580 5.35 -3.36 24.21
N LEU A 581 5.61 -3.32 25.52
CA LEU A 581 5.06 -2.30 26.41
C LEU A 581 5.57 -0.90 26.05
N LEU A 582 6.85 -0.78 25.69
CA LEU A 582 7.45 0.47 25.21
C LEU A 582 6.73 0.99 23.95
N TYR A 583 6.48 0.11 22.95
CA TYR A 583 5.73 0.47 21.74
C TYR A 583 4.28 0.86 22.02
N MET A 584 3.67 0.27 23.04
CA MET A 584 2.34 0.63 23.51
C MET A 584 2.32 1.95 24.30
N GLY A 585 3.48 2.53 24.64
CA GLY A 585 3.57 3.76 25.43
C GLY A 585 3.29 3.52 26.92
N VAL A 586 3.63 2.33 27.41
CA VAL A 586 3.45 1.92 28.81
C VAL A 586 4.82 1.73 29.45
N GLU A 587 4.97 2.24 30.68
CA GLU A 587 6.18 2.05 31.49
C GLU A 587 6.49 0.57 31.70
N ARG A 588 7.79 0.24 31.74
CA ARG A 588 8.27 -1.13 31.92
C ARG A 588 8.12 -1.55 33.40
N PRO A 589 7.24 -2.51 33.74
CA PRO A 589 7.15 -3.04 35.09
C PRO A 589 8.33 -3.99 35.38
N SER A 590 8.55 -4.32 36.66
CA SER A 590 9.53 -5.34 37.03
C SER A 590 9.13 -6.73 36.52
N GLU A 591 10.11 -7.58 36.24
CA GLU A 591 9.87 -8.97 35.82
C GLU A 591 9.04 -9.75 36.85
N GLU A 592 9.24 -9.46 38.13
CA GLU A 592 8.47 -10.05 39.23
C GLU A 592 6.99 -9.68 39.13
N TRP A 593 6.70 -8.39 39.02
CA TRP A 593 5.32 -7.91 38.91
C TRP A 593 4.65 -8.47 37.66
N PHE A 594 5.35 -8.48 36.53
CA PHE A 594 4.78 -8.98 35.28
C PHE A 594 4.57 -10.50 35.29
N THR A 595 5.46 -11.26 35.95
CA THR A 595 5.27 -12.70 36.18
C THR A 595 4.00 -12.96 37.01
N MET A 596 3.78 -12.19 38.08
CA MET A 596 2.54 -12.25 38.87
C MET A 596 1.31 -11.91 38.02
N PHE A 597 1.39 -10.84 37.23
CA PHE A 597 0.32 -10.38 36.36
C PHE A 597 -0.07 -11.44 35.31
N LEU A 598 0.89 -12.12 34.67
CA LEU A 598 0.59 -13.20 33.72
C LEU A 598 -0.12 -14.39 34.37
N ARG A 599 0.26 -14.76 35.61
CA ARG A 599 -0.46 -15.78 36.39
C ARG A 599 -1.90 -15.35 36.69
N GLN A 600 -2.10 -14.09 37.08
CA GLN A 600 -3.43 -13.52 37.30
C GLN A 600 -4.28 -13.51 36.01
N CYS A 601 -3.69 -13.28 34.84
CA CYS A 601 -4.40 -13.38 33.57
C CYS A 601 -4.91 -14.81 33.29
N VAL A 602 -4.16 -15.86 33.67
CA VAL A 602 -4.63 -17.25 33.54
C VAL A 602 -5.86 -17.48 34.41
N ILE A 603 -5.81 -17.05 35.68
CA ILE A 603 -6.94 -17.15 36.61
C ILE A 603 -8.15 -16.36 36.09
N ALA A 604 -7.95 -15.08 35.75
CA ALA A 604 -8.99 -14.20 35.24
C ALA A 604 -9.61 -14.70 33.93
N SER A 605 -8.83 -15.40 33.09
CA SER A 605 -9.35 -16.02 31.87
C SER A 605 -10.37 -17.12 32.17
N VAL A 606 -10.18 -17.87 33.26
CA VAL A 606 -11.13 -18.91 33.70
C VAL A 606 -12.34 -18.28 34.36
N GLU A 607 -12.14 -17.32 35.26
CA GLU A 607 -13.22 -16.59 35.93
C GLU A 607 -14.16 -15.88 34.93
N LYS A 608 -13.60 -15.31 33.85
CA LYS A 608 -14.36 -14.68 32.77
C LYS A 608 -14.99 -15.68 31.79
N GLY A 609 -14.75 -16.99 31.96
CA GLY A 609 -15.26 -18.03 31.07
C GLY A 609 -14.64 -18.02 29.67
N TYR A 610 -13.43 -17.46 29.50
CA TYR A 610 -12.70 -17.56 28.23
C TYR A 610 -11.99 -18.90 28.07
N SER A 611 -11.53 -19.46 29.20
CA SER A 611 -10.86 -20.74 29.30
C SER A 611 -11.58 -21.63 30.32
N GLN A 612 -11.45 -22.95 30.17
CA GLN A 612 -11.68 -23.93 31.22
C GLN A 612 -10.35 -24.62 31.55
N MET A 613 -10.21 -25.17 32.77
CA MET A 613 -9.04 -25.98 33.14
C MET A 613 -9.40 -27.46 33.08
N PRO A 614 -8.93 -28.23 32.07
CA PRO A 614 -9.30 -29.64 31.90
C PRO A 614 -8.52 -30.60 32.83
N PHE A 615 -7.68 -30.06 33.72
CA PHE A 615 -6.89 -30.78 34.71
C PHE A 615 -6.44 -29.85 35.85
N TYR A 616 -5.98 -30.47 36.94
CA TYR A 616 -5.49 -29.78 38.15
C TYR A 616 -4.00 -29.40 38.09
N GLN A 617 -3.53 -28.67 39.09
CA GLN A 617 -2.15 -28.13 39.14
C GLN A 617 -1.07 -29.22 39.19
N GLU A 618 -1.33 -30.41 39.77
CA GLU A 618 -0.39 -31.54 39.75
C GLU A 618 -0.11 -32.06 38.34
N HIS A 619 -1.12 -32.02 37.48
CA HIS A 619 -1.00 -32.39 36.06
C HIS A 619 -0.28 -31.30 35.27
N ALA A 620 -0.61 -30.04 35.55
CA ALA A 620 0.07 -28.89 34.96
C ALA A 620 1.57 -28.88 35.32
N LEU A 621 1.91 -29.18 36.58
CA LEU A 621 3.29 -29.30 37.05
C LEU A 621 4.04 -30.41 36.30
N TRP A 622 3.42 -31.57 36.09
CA TRP A 622 4.02 -32.65 35.33
C TRP A 622 4.34 -32.22 33.89
N LEU A 623 3.41 -31.52 33.22
CA LEU A 623 3.66 -30.95 31.89
C LEU A 623 4.80 -29.91 31.91
N ARG A 624 4.87 -29.09 32.96
CA ARG A 624 5.90 -28.07 33.11
C ARG A 624 7.29 -28.64 33.33
N LEU A 625 7.46 -29.63 34.20
CA LEU A 625 8.75 -30.27 34.47
C LEU A 625 9.37 -30.90 33.22
N ARG A 626 8.56 -31.34 32.25
CA ARG A 626 9.04 -31.87 30.96
C ARG A 626 9.60 -30.79 30.02
N ARG A 627 9.24 -29.52 30.23
CA ARG A 627 9.69 -28.37 29.42
C ARG A 627 10.71 -27.50 30.13
N GLU A 628 10.59 -27.39 31.45
CA GLU A 628 11.46 -26.64 32.35
C GLU A 628 11.68 -27.48 33.62
N PRO A 629 12.69 -28.38 33.62
CA PRO A 629 12.95 -29.29 34.74
C PRO A 629 13.30 -28.58 36.05
N GLU A 630 13.83 -27.36 35.97
CA GLU A 630 14.26 -26.55 37.11
C GLU A 630 13.14 -25.67 37.70
N VAL A 631 11.89 -25.82 37.23
CA VAL A 631 10.77 -25.00 37.74
C VAL A 631 10.57 -25.22 39.24
N MET A 632 10.34 -24.14 39.97
CA MET A 632 10.05 -24.21 41.40
C MET A 632 8.74 -24.96 41.63
N VAL A 633 8.76 -25.97 42.51
CA VAL A 633 7.59 -26.76 42.88
C VAL A 633 6.90 -26.15 44.09
N ARG A 634 5.58 -25.97 44.01
CA ARG A 634 4.75 -25.54 45.15
C ARG A 634 4.78 -26.62 46.24
N GLY A 635 5.06 -26.23 47.49
CA GLY A 635 5.13 -27.15 48.62
C GLY A 635 3.89 -28.04 48.73
N GLY A 636 4.10 -29.36 48.86
CA GLY A 636 3.05 -30.37 48.96
C GLY A 636 2.42 -30.81 47.63
N LEU A 637 2.79 -30.22 46.50
CA LEU A 637 2.26 -30.62 45.18
C LEU A 637 3.14 -31.70 44.54
N ILE A 638 2.56 -32.87 44.28
CA ILE A 638 3.24 -34.02 43.65
C ILE A 638 2.82 -34.09 42.18
N PRO A 639 3.75 -34.11 41.20
CA PRO A 639 3.40 -34.16 39.79
C PRO A 639 2.67 -35.46 39.42
N ARG A 640 1.59 -35.35 38.64
CA ARG A 640 0.83 -36.50 38.12
C ARG A 640 0.78 -36.48 36.60
N SER A 641 1.01 -37.63 35.96
CA SER A 641 0.94 -37.74 34.51
C SER A 641 -0.46 -37.42 33.98
N VAL A 642 -0.53 -36.72 32.86
CA VAL A 642 -1.79 -36.42 32.17
C VAL A 642 -1.63 -36.59 30.67
N GLU A 643 -2.65 -37.18 30.03
CA GLU A 643 -2.75 -37.22 28.59
C GLU A 643 -3.56 -36.02 28.09
N MET A 644 -3.01 -35.31 27.10
CA MET A 644 -3.64 -34.13 26.49
C MET A 644 -4.62 -34.50 25.36
N ALA A 645 -4.68 -35.77 24.95
CA ALA A 645 -5.61 -36.24 23.94
C ALA A 645 -7.06 -36.01 24.39
N GLY A 646 -7.90 -35.43 23.52
CA GLY A 646 -9.31 -35.16 23.81
C GLY A 646 -9.59 -34.01 24.80
N LYS A 647 -8.56 -33.43 25.44
CA LYS A 647 -8.71 -32.28 26.34
C LYS A 647 -8.64 -30.96 25.59
N SER A 648 -9.44 -29.99 26.03
CA SER A 648 -9.41 -28.63 25.49
C SER A 648 -9.63 -27.61 26.60
N PHE A 649 -8.98 -26.46 26.46
CA PHE A 649 -9.15 -25.28 27.30
C PHE A 649 -10.32 -24.41 26.81
N PHE A 650 -10.91 -24.69 25.65
CA PHE A 650 -12.14 -24.02 25.22
C PHE A 650 -13.34 -24.53 26.03
N PRO A 651 -14.12 -23.63 26.65
CA PRO A 651 -15.35 -24.02 27.32
C PRO A 651 -16.29 -24.82 26.38
N GLY A 652 -16.76 -25.97 26.85
CA GLY A 652 -17.71 -26.82 26.10
C GLY A 652 -17.09 -27.63 24.96
N ARG A 653 -15.76 -27.64 24.81
CA ARG A 653 -15.03 -28.60 23.97
C ARG A 653 -14.19 -29.50 24.88
N GLY A 654 -14.26 -30.82 24.69
CA GLY A 654 -13.51 -31.77 25.51
C GLY A 654 -14.31 -32.28 26.73
N GLY A 655 -15.20 -33.22 26.46
CA GLY A 655 -15.77 -34.12 27.45
C GLY A 655 -15.71 -35.53 26.89
N GLU A 656 -15.21 -36.48 27.67
CA GLU A 656 -15.40 -37.90 27.41
C GLU A 656 -16.91 -38.15 27.30
N ARG A 657 -17.33 -38.75 26.19
CA ARG A 657 -18.56 -39.54 26.19
C ARG A 657 -18.29 -40.69 27.14
N GLU A 658 -18.73 -40.57 28.40
CA GLU A 658 -18.93 -41.75 29.22
C GLU A 658 -19.84 -42.71 28.44
N SER A 659 -19.39 -43.96 28.36
CA SER A 659 -20.07 -45.04 27.66
C SER A 659 -21.42 -45.33 28.33
N GLY A 660 -22.47 -44.64 27.88
CA GLY A 660 -23.83 -45.11 27.99
C GLY A 660 -24.11 -46.05 26.82
N GLY A 661 -24.03 -47.36 27.09
CA GLY A 661 -24.37 -48.41 26.12
C GLY A 661 -25.74 -48.17 25.50
N GLY A 662 -25.77 -48.14 24.18
CA GLY A 662 -26.99 -47.91 23.40
C GLY A 662 -26.72 -48.17 21.93
N ALA A 663 -26.55 -49.45 21.60
CA ALA A 663 -26.49 -49.92 20.23
C ALA A 663 -27.71 -49.39 19.44
N ARG A 664 -27.48 -48.51 18.47
CA ARG A 664 -28.39 -48.30 17.35
C ARG A 664 -27.59 -48.23 16.06
N GLY A 665 -27.69 -49.32 15.30
CA GLY A 665 -27.01 -49.52 14.04
C GLY A 665 -27.33 -48.43 13.02
N ARG A 666 -26.30 -48.00 12.30
CA ARG A 666 -26.47 -47.24 11.06
C ARG A 666 -26.58 -48.24 9.91
N GLY A 667 -27.81 -48.37 9.40
CA GLY A 667 -28.03 -48.91 8.06
C GLY A 667 -27.39 -47.97 7.03
N HIS A 668 -26.54 -48.56 6.20
CA HIS A 668 -26.14 -48.00 4.92
C HIS A 668 -27.37 -47.85 4.03
N TYR A 669 -27.61 -46.65 3.50
CA TYR A 669 -28.30 -46.51 2.22
C TYR A 669 -27.58 -45.45 1.38
N SER A 670 -26.94 -45.94 0.33
CA SER A 670 -26.57 -45.20 -0.86
C SER A 670 -27.83 -44.85 -1.65
N SER A 671 -27.90 -43.65 -2.22
CA SER A 671 -28.67 -43.45 -3.46
C SER A 671 -28.20 -42.20 -4.19
N ASN A 672 -27.80 -42.45 -5.44
CA ASN A 672 -27.66 -41.50 -6.52
C ASN A 672 -28.95 -40.67 -6.71
N HIS A 673 -28.81 -39.37 -6.95
CA HIS A 673 -29.20 -38.71 -8.20
C HIS A 673 -28.66 -37.29 -8.26
#